data_AF-A0A821IAD0-F1
#
_entry.id   AF-A0A821IAD0-F1
#
_cell.length_a   1.000
_cell.length_b   1.000
_cell.length_c   1.000
_cell.angle_alpha   90.00
_cell.angle_beta   90.00
_cell.angle_gamma   90.00
#
_symmetry.space_group_name_H-M   'P 1'
#
loop_
_entity.id
_entity.type
_entity.pdbx_description
1 polymer ?
#
loop_
_entity_poly.entity_id
_entity_poly.type
_entity_poly.pdbx_seq_one_letter_code
_entity_poly.pdbx_strand_id
1 'polypeptide(L)'
;MDPSNNENDKPNSAVSSRSHSIIVDRPIITQKSFNQVFIPTTYEDRTPVILFRQMRTYLRNKCVPSKQCGKSYIKILFPFLSWLKIYQIGWLPHDIICGITIAIMQIPQGMGYALLARLPAITGLYASFFPSLIYALLGTSRHLSMGGIAVTSLMTSNVVDRLSLKPTLSTIDPSLLNESTIEITSNDASIDPSYAIAIATTLAFLVGITQLLLCIFHLGFVASFLSDSFISSYTTGTAILVFTSQLPHILGLSLKRYVGPFNIIYTYIEIFTNLKNINLVTLIISICSIVTLVIVKEYLDPLYKKKIKKLKLFQTIQIPIPIELIIIIVGTLVSYMFDLNGRYQVKIVNTIGRGFRKPQGPVLVLMPSLIKDAIMIAIVAFAISISLVKTYAKKFKYFVDSNQELAAYGACNIIGSLFASYTSAASLSRTSVFVNAGGRTQLANLVSCASLLIIILNIGPLFESLPKACLASIIVIAIKSLLLQAKDIYTIGCVTKLEAGVWIVTFLSTIILDVDYGLFLGIIVSLVVVILRQFRPRITILGQYERSDVYKNAKRFTNVHEIPQIKIYRFESPIIFFNADYFRESLLDAVGIDLKTGQRQNIHPKQSPDYYFNLRSLTHVIIDCSSINQLDYSGGKIFLQTIKELNDCQYKVYLCHLRYYNYDVLEKLEMNKICSVTVTATVHDAVHNIQDELMENNDQ
;
A
#
# COMPACT_ATOMS: atom_id res chain seq x y z
N MET A 1 -47.86 -44.93 -32.23
CA MET A 1 -47.44 -43.95 -33.24
C MET A 1 -46.92 -42.74 -32.49
N ASP A 2 -45.59 -42.61 -32.43
CA ASP A 2 -44.88 -41.36 -32.12
C ASP A 2 -45.10 -40.33 -33.26
N PRO A 3 -44.71 -39.02 -33.18
CA PRO A 3 -43.94 -38.31 -32.12
C PRO A 3 -44.34 -36.82 -31.82
N SER A 4 -43.59 -36.20 -30.88
CA SER A 4 -42.98 -34.85 -30.94
C SER A 4 -43.55 -33.66 -30.11
N ASN A 5 -42.84 -33.41 -28.99
CA ASN A 5 -42.25 -32.14 -28.53
C ASN A 5 -43.04 -30.82 -28.62
N ASN A 6 -43.30 -30.22 -27.45
CA ASN A 6 -42.71 -28.90 -27.19
C ASN A 6 -42.45 -28.68 -25.69
N GLU A 7 -41.16 -28.46 -25.40
CA GLU A 7 -40.60 -27.98 -24.15
C GLU A 7 -41.09 -26.56 -23.85
N ASN A 8 -41.42 -26.26 -22.59
CA ASN A 8 -40.91 -25.11 -21.82
C ASN A 8 -41.77 -24.86 -20.58
N ASP A 9 -41.61 -25.72 -19.56
CA ASP A 9 -41.83 -25.35 -18.16
C ASP A 9 -40.89 -26.21 -17.31
N LYS A 10 -39.61 -25.79 -17.25
CA LYS A 10 -38.66 -26.33 -16.28
C LYS A 10 -38.76 -25.49 -15.01
N PRO A 11 -39.25 -26.03 -13.88
CA PRO A 11 -38.83 -25.50 -12.58
C PRO A 11 -37.32 -25.77 -12.48
N ASN A 12 -36.56 -24.73 -12.12
CA ASN A 12 -35.12 -24.80 -11.94
C ASN A 12 -34.74 -26.05 -11.15
N SER A 13 -33.95 -26.89 -11.81
CA SER A 13 -33.35 -28.11 -11.32
C SER A 13 -32.94 -28.01 -9.87
N ALA A 14 -33.69 -28.69 -9.00
CA ALA A 14 -33.15 -29.20 -7.75
C ALA A 14 -31.84 -29.91 -8.08
N VAL A 15 -30.75 -29.44 -7.48
CA VAL A 15 -29.47 -30.13 -7.50
C VAL A 15 -29.74 -31.52 -6.93
N SER A 16 -29.80 -32.53 -7.80
CA SER A 16 -29.78 -33.92 -7.41
C SER A 16 -28.39 -34.20 -6.84
N SER A 17 -28.19 -33.86 -5.58
CA SER A 17 -27.01 -34.27 -4.84
C SER A 17 -27.02 -35.79 -4.78
N ARG A 18 -26.24 -36.45 -5.65
CA ARG A 18 -25.81 -37.83 -5.40
C ARG A 18 -25.09 -37.81 -4.05
N SER A 19 -25.79 -38.16 -2.98
CA SER A 19 -25.23 -38.32 -1.65
C SER A 19 -24.29 -39.51 -1.69
N HIS A 20 -22.99 -39.25 -1.85
CA HIS A 20 -21.99 -40.29 -1.71
C HIS A 20 -21.81 -40.54 -0.20
N SER A 21 -22.10 -41.76 0.25
CA SER A 21 -21.81 -42.17 1.63
C SER A 21 -20.30 -42.30 1.79
N ILE A 22 -19.72 -41.54 2.72
CA ILE A 22 -18.31 -41.65 3.10
C ILE A 22 -18.26 -42.60 4.31
N ILE A 23 -17.70 -43.79 4.11
CA ILE A 23 -17.47 -44.77 5.18
C ILE A 23 -15.96 -44.87 5.36
N VAL A 24 -15.48 -44.54 6.56
CA VAL A 24 -14.08 -44.63 6.94
C VAL A 24 -14.01 -45.50 8.19
N ASP A 25 -13.40 -46.67 8.05
CA ASP A 25 -13.13 -47.58 9.15
C ASP A 25 -11.62 -47.74 9.30
N ARG A 26 -11.08 -47.27 10.43
CA ARG A 26 -9.65 -47.29 10.74
C ARG A 26 -9.45 -47.23 12.27
N PRO A 27 -8.31 -47.73 12.78
CA PRO A 27 -7.99 -47.57 14.19
C PRO A 27 -7.76 -46.10 14.56
N ILE A 28 -7.90 -45.80 15.85
CA ILE A 28 -7.57 -44.50 16.45
C ILE A 28 -6.06 -44.28 16.37
N ILE A 29 -5.65 -43.10 15.91
CA ILE A 29 -4.23 -42.77 15.70
C ILE A 29 -3.81 -41.66 16.66
N THR A 30 -2.89 -42.00 17.57
CA THR A 30 -2.16 -41.02 18.39
C THR A 30 -0.88 -40.59 17.65
N GLN A 31 -0.34 -39.42 17.98
CA GLN A 31 0.91 -38.98 17.35
C GLN A 31 2.08 -39.94 17.65
N LYS A 32 2.07 -40.58 18.83
CA LYS A 32 3.07 -41.59 19.21
C LYS A 32 2.96 -42.84 18.33
N SER A 33 1.75 -43.37 18.14
CA SER A 33 1.55 -44.52 17.25
C SER A 33 1.82 -44.17 15.78
N PHE A 34 1.50 -42.94 15.37
CA PHE A 34 1.81 -42.45 14.03
C PHE A 34 3.31 -42.40 13.76
N ASN A 35 4.10 -41.80 14.67
CA ASN A 35 5.55 -41.68 14.52
C ASN A 35 6.29 -43.03 14.58
N GLN A 36 5.70 -44.05 15.22
CA GLN A 36 6.23 -45.41 15.22
C GLN A 36 6.04 -46.11 13.87
N VAL A 37 4.92 -45.86 13.20
CA VAL A 37 4.60 -46.46 11.89
C VAL A 37 5.22 -45.67 10.74
N PHE A 38 5.29 -44.35 10.85
CA PHE A 38 5.79 -43.44 9.82
C PHE A 38 6.99 -42.64 10.34
N ILE A 39 8.19 -43.05 9.92
CA ILE A 39 9.43 -42.36 10.27
C ILE A 39 9.50 -41.04 9.48
N PRO A 40 9.68 -39.88 10.13
CA PRO A 40 9.85 -38.62 9.42
C PRO A 40 11.12 -38.70 8.55
N THR A 41 10.95 -38.56 7.24
CA THR A 41 12.09 -38.26 6.37
C THR A 41 12.65 -36.90 6.81
N THR A 42 13.98 -36.75 6.83
CA THR A 42 14.65 -35.46 7.07
C THR A 42 14.35 -34.51 5.91
N TYR A 43 13.10 -34.05 5.83
CA TYR A 43 12.74 -32.93 5.01
C TYR A 43 13.27 -31.71 5.75
N GLU A 44 14.28 -31.04 5.20
CA GLU A 44 14.68 -29.73 5.70
C GLU A 44 13.45 -28.83 5.60
N ASP A 45 12.81 -28.60 6.75
CA ASP A 45 11.79 -27.58 6.85
C ASP A 45 12.39 -26.31 6.26
N ARG A 46 11.69 -25.74 5.27
CA ARG A 46 11.90 -24.36 4.86
C ARG A 46 11.45 -23.48 6.03
N THR A 47 12.20 -23.52 7.12
CA THR A 47 12.10 -22.56 8.21
C THR A 47 12.09 -21.18 7.56
N PRO A 48 11.23 -20.25 8.02
CA PRO A 48 11.24 -18.90 7.50
C PRO A 48 12.66 -18.38 7.65
N VAL A 49 13.37 -18.31 6.53
CA VAL A 49 14.81 -18.12 6.54
C VAL A 49 15.02 -16.73 7.09
N ILE A 50 15.55 -16.67 8.32
CA ILE A 50 15.94 -15.42 8.97
C ILE A 50 16.70 -14.61 7.93
N LEU A 51 16.32 -13.35 7.75
CA LEU A 51 16.89 -12.42 6.76
C LEU A 51 18.43 -12.52 6.70
N PHE A 52 19.07 -12.69 7.87
CA PHE A 52 20.50 -12.94 8.04
C PHE A 52 21.04 -14.24 7.42
N ARG A 53 20.33 -15.36 7.52
CA ARG A 53 20.77 -16.63 6.91
C ARG A 53 20.62 -16.57 5.40
N GLN A 54 19.58 -15.91 4.87
CA GLN A 54 19.44 -15.58 3.45
C GLN A 54 20.57 -14.67 2.98
N MET A 55 20.91 -13.62 3.72
CA MET A 55 22.06 -12.76 3.41
C MET A 55 23.35 -13.57 3.42
N ARG A 56 23.56 -14.44 4.42
CA ARG A 56 24.75 -15.28 4.55
C ARG A 56 24.86 -16.34 3.46
N THR A 57 23.78 -17.02 3.09
CA THR A 57 23.77 -17.98 1.97
C THR A 57 23.80 -17.29 0.62
N TYR A 58 23.19 -16.11 0.47
CA TYR A 58 23.27 -15.30 -0.74
C TYR A 58 24.70 -14.80 -0.97
N LEU A 59 25.36 -14.30 0.07
CA LEU A 59 26.78 -13.89 0.04
C LEU A 59 27.71 -15.09 -0.17
N ARG A 60 27.40 -16.25 0.43
CA ARG A 60 28.23 -17.46 0.33
C ARG A 60 28.06 -18.22 -1.00
N ASN A 61 26.85 -18.27 -1.55
CA ASN A 61 26.55 -19.03 -2.78
C ASN A 61 26.73 -18.20 -4.07
N LYS A 62 26.84 -16.86 -3.98
CA LYS A 62 27.22 -16.01 -5.12
C LYS A 62 28.72 -15.96 -5.40
N CYS A 63 29.56 -16.45 -4.48
CA CYS A 63 31.02 -16.50 -4.65
C CYS A 63 31.53 -17.75 -5.40
N VAL A 64 30.74 -18.30 -6.32
CA VAL A 64 31.26 -19.21 -7.36
C VAL A 64 30.92 -18.60 -8.73
N PRO A 65 31.85 -17.91 -9.39
CA PRO A 65 31.59 -17.26 -10.67
C PRO A 65 31.47 -18.31 -11.78
N SER A 66 30.25 -18.80 -12.02
CA SER A 66 29.90 -19.51 -13.26
C SER A 66 29.45 -18.52 -14.32
N LYS A 67 29.82 -18.73 -15.59
CA LYS A 67 29.39 -17.92 -16.75
C LYS A 67 27.85 -17.81 -16.85
N GLN A 68 27.11 -18.79 -16.33
CA GLN A 68 25.65 -18.78 -16.26
C GLN A 68 25.10 -17.82 -15.19
N CYS A 69 25.81 -17.65 -14.07
CA CYS A 69 25.46 -16.70 -13.01
C CYS A 69 25.57 -15.25 -13.51
N GLY A 70 26.62 -14.93 -14.29
CA GLY A 70 26.79 -13.61 -14.91
C GLY A 70 25.66 -13.24 -15.88
N LYS A 71 25.23 -14.17 -16.75
CA LYS A 71 24.08 -13.95 -17.65
C LYS A 71 22.76 -13.77 -16.90
N SER A 72 22.57 -14.45 -15.77
CA SER A 72 21.37 -14.28 -14.94
C SER A 72 21.38 -12.93 -14.20
N TYR A 73 22.55 -12.51 -13.70
CA TYR A 73 22.72 -11.24 -13.01
C TYR A 73 22.48 -10.03 -13.92
N ILE A 74 22.95 -10.08 -15.17
CA ILE A 74 22.70 -9.03 -16.18
C ILE A 74 21.19 -8.90 -16.48
N LYS A 75 20.43 -9.99 -16.51
CA LYS A 75 18.97 -9.94 -16.72
C LYS A 75 18.21 -9.35 -15.52
N ILE A 76 18.74 -9.53 -14.32
CA ILE A 76 18.19 -8.93 -13.10
C ILE A 76 18.50 -7.42 -13.11
N LEU A 77 19.74 -7.03 -13.42
CA LEU A 77 20.17 -5.63 -13.45
C LEU A 77 19.53 -4.82 -14.58
N PHE A 78 19.31 -5.45 -15.74
CA PHE A 78 18.69 -4.84 -16.91
C PHE A 78 17.45 -5.62 -17.35
N PRO A 79 16.31 -5.46 -16.66
CA PRO A 79 15.06 -6.15 -16.99
C PRO A 79 14.55 -5.84 -18.40
N PHE A 80 14.99 -4.74 -19.02
CA PHE A 80 14.54 -4.37 -20.37
C PHE A 80 14.86 -5.43 -21.43
N LEU A 81 15.97 -6.16 -21.25
CA LEU A 81 16.36 -7.26 -22.13
C LEU A 81 15.33 -8.40 -22.13
N SER A 82 14.53 -8.53 -21.07
CA SER A 82 13.52 -9.58 -20.94
C SER A 82 12.28 -9.27 -21.77
N TRP A 83 11.79 -8.03 -21.74
CA TRP A 83 10.64 -7.66 -22.55
C TRP A 83 11.02 -7.40 -24.01
N LEU A 84 12.25 -6.94 -24.30
CA LEU A 84 12.73 -6.74 -25.67
C LEU A 84 12.76 -8.04 -26.48
N LYS A 85 13.06 -9.19 -25.85
CA LYS A 85 13.06 -10.51 -26.51
C LYS A 85 11.68 -11.05 -26.84
N ILE A 86 10.67 -10.65 -26.07
CA ILE A 86 9.27 -11.09 -26.24
C ILE A 86 8.51 -10.04 -27.08
N TYR A 87 9.19 -8.98 -27.52
CA TYR A 87 8.56 -7.86 -28.21
C TYR A 87 8.03 -8.28 -29.58
N GLN A 88 6.74 -8.05 -29.80
CA GLN A 88 6.10 -8.30 -31.09
C GLN A 88 6.04 -6.99 -31.88
N ILE A 89 6.43 -7.01 -33.15
CA ILE A 89 6.45 -5.81 -34.02
C ILE A 89 5.04 -5.17 -34.11
N GLY A 90 3.97 -5.96 -34.01
CA GLY A 90 2.59 -5.46 -33.95
C GLY A 90 2.28 -4.53 -32.75
N TRP A 91 3.10 -4.52 -31.71
CA TRP A 91 2.97 -3.61 -30.56
C TRP A 91 3.55 -2.22 -30.83
N LEU A 92 4.41 -2.07 -31.85
CA LEU A 92 5.08 -0.81 -32.17
C LEU A 92 4.14 0.38 -32.36
N PRO A 93 3.07 0.31 -33.18
CA PRO A 93 2.15 1.44 -33.33
C PRO A 93 1.44 1.79 -32.01
N HIS A 94 1.15 0.80 -31.17
CA HIS A 94 0.50 1.01 -29.87
C HIS A 94 1.44 1.76 -28.92
N ASP A 95 2.70 1.32 -28.82
CA ASP A 95 3.68 1.94 -27.93
C ASP A 95 4.10 3.34 -28.42
N ILE A 96 4.15 3.60 -29.75
CA ILE A 96 4.41 4.94 -30.28
C ILE A 96 3.27 5.91 -29.91
N ILE A 97 2.02 5.54 -30.20
CA ILE A 97 0.86 6.39 -29.93
C ILE A 97 0.70 6.62 -28.42
N CYS A 98 0.90 5.57 -27.62
CA CYS A 98 0.90 5.66 -26.18
C CYS A 98 2.01 6.60 -25.68
N GLY A 99 3.23 6.46 -26.20
CA GLY A 99 4.37 7.32 -25.85
C GLY A 99 4.15 8.79 -26.13
N ILE A 100 3.60 9.13 -27.29
CA ILE A 100 3.22 10.51 -27.64
C ILE A 100 2.13 11.01 -26.68
N THR A 101 1.13 10.20 -26.39
CA THR A 101 0.04 10.53 -25.46
C THR A 101 0.55 10.83 -24.06
N ILE A 102 1.46 10.00 -23.54
CA ILE A 102 2.08 10.21 -22.23
C ILE A 102 2.90 11.50 -22.22
N ALA A 103 3.71 11.75 -23.25
CA ALA A 103 4.50 12.98 -23.35
C ALA A 103 3.62 14.23 -23.29
N ILE A 104 2.48 14.22 -24.01
CA ILE A 104 1.51 15.31 -23.99
C ILE A 104 0.99 15.56 -22.57
N MET A 105 0.61 14.51 -21.82
CA MET A 105 0.17 14.67 -20.43
C MET A 105 1.28 15.14 -19.49
N GLN A 106 2.52 14.72 -19.78
CA GLN A 106 3.68 14.95 -18.95
C GLN A 106 4.11 16.42 -18.92
N ILE A 107 3.91 17.15 -20.02
CA ILE A 107 4.29 18.56 -20.15
C ILE A 107 3.59 19.44 -19.10
N PRO A 108 2.24 19.58 -19.08
CA PRO A 108 1.55 20.43 -18.11
C PRO A 108 1.69 19.89 -16.69
N GLN A 109 1.59 18.58 -16.50
CA GLN A 109 1.65 17.98 -15.17
C GLN A 109 3.04 18.17 -14.56
N GLY A 110 4.10 17.91 -15.32
CA GLY A 110 5.48 18.12 -14.88
C GLY A 110 5.73 19.57 -14.49
N MET A 111 5.38 20.52 -15.35
CA MET A 111 5.53 21.96 -15.08
C MET A 111 4.72 22.40 -13.85
N GLY A 112 3.46 22.00 -13.76
CA GLY A 112 2.60 22.33 -12.62
C GLY A 112 3.11 21.73 -11.30
N TYR A 113 3.56 20.48 -11.31
CA TYR A 113 4.12 19.82 -10.12
C TYR A 113 5.46 20.41 -9.68
N ALA A 114 6.27 20.94 -10.60
CA ALA A 114 7.46 21.72 -10.24
C ALA A 114 7.09 23.04 -9.55
N LEU A 115 6.09 23.75 -10.07
CA LEU A 115 5.58 24.98 -9.42
C LEU A 115 5.02 24.68 -8.02
N LEU A 116 4.30 23.57 -7.86
CA LEU A 116 3.83 23.11 -6.55
C LEU A 116 5.00 22.83 -5.59
N ALA A 117 6.10 22.28 -6.11
CA ALA A 117 7.34 21.99 -5.40
C ALA A 117 8.22 23.22 -5.10
N ARG A 118 7.75 24.45 -5.38
CA ARG A 118 8.54 25.71 -5.29
C ARG A 118 9.75 25.76 -6.22
N LEU A 119 9.67 25.08 -7.37
CA LEU A 119 10.73 25.02 -8.36
C LEU A 119 10.32 25.70 -9.68
N PRO A 120 11.29 26.17 -10.49
CA PRO A 120 11.02 26.59 -11.85
C PRO A 120 10.38 25.47 -12.67
N ALA A 121 9.41 25.81 -13.52
CA ALA A 121 8.60 24.84 -14.29
C ALA A 121 9.44 23.84 -15.10
N ILE A 122 10.61 24.26 -15.60
CA ILE A 122 11.53 23.42 -16.37
C ILE A 122 12.05 22.20 -15.62
N THR A 123 12.24 22.31 -14.30
CA THR A 123 12.67 21.18 -13.46
C THR A 123 11.66 20.04 -13.48
N GLY A 124 10.38 20.36 -13.72
CA GLY A 124 9.29 19.42 -13.93
C GLY A 124 9.43 18.61 -15.21
N LEU A 125 9.92 19.24 -16.28
CA LEU A 125 10.24 18.55 -17.53
C LEU A 125 11.47 17.63 -17.35
N TYR A 126 12.46 18.05 -16.58
CA TYR A 126 13.61 17.20 -16.24
C TYR A 126 13.21 15.99 -15.39
N ALA A 127 12.37 16.19 -14.38
CA ALA A 127 11.80 15.13 -13.54
C ALA A 127 10.86 14.19 -14.30
N SER A 128 10.43 14.60 -15.47
CA SER A 128 9.63 13.78 -16.36
C SER A 128 10.46 12.98 -17.36
N PHE A 129 11.60 13.53 -17.78
CA PHE A 129 12.48 12.94 -18.79
C PHE A 129 13.46 11.92 -18.20
N PHE A 130 14.32 12.34 -17.26
CA PHE A 130 15.41 11.48 -16.77
C PHE A 130 14.89 10.25 -16.02
N PRO A 131 13.98 10.37 -15.04
CA PRO A 131 13.44 9.22 -14.33
C PRO A 131 12.71 8.23 -15.23
N SER A 132 11.96 8.70 -16.24
CA SER A 132 11.28 7.84 -17.22
C SER A 132 12.28 7.06 -18.09
N LEU A 133 13.34 7.72 -18.54
CA LEU A 133 14.40 7.09 -19.33
C LEU A 133 15.11 5.99 -18.52
N ILE A 134 15.49 6.30 -17.28
CA ILE A 134 16.19 5.35 -16.39
C ILE A 134 15.25 4.19 -16.03
N TYR A 135 13.99 4.47 -15.73
CA TYR A 135 12.99 3.45 -15.39
C TYR A 135 12.72 2.50 -16.56
N ALA A 136 12.67 3.01 -17.79
CA ALA A 136 12.47 2.16 -18.97
C ALA A 136 13.58 1.10 -19.15
N LEU A 137 14.78 1.37 -18.62
CA LEU A 137 15.93 0.46 -18.66
C LEU A 137 15.99 -0.49 -17.45
N LEU A 138 15.73 0.02 -16.25
CA LEU A 138 15.96 -0.71 -14.99
C LEU A 138 14.68 -1.30 -14.36
N GLY A 139 13.50 -0.79 -14.72
CA GLY A 139 12.21 -1.20 -14.17
C GLY A 139 11.72 -2.53 -14.72
N THR A 140 11.01 -3.29 -13.89
CA THR A 140 10.42 -4.59 -14.27
C THR A 140 8.99 -4.43 -14.79
N SER A 141 8.28 -3.37 -14.38
CA SER A 141 6.92 -3.11 -14.85
C SER A 141 6.89 -2.70 -16.32
N ARG A 142 5.92 -3.23 -17.07
CA ARG A 142 5.74 -2.90 -18.50
C ARG A 142 4.92 -1.63 -18.77
N HIS A 143 4.11 -1.20 -17.81
CA HIS A 143 3.08 -0.17 -18.05
C HIS A 143 3.27 1.11 -17.22
N LEU A 144 4.19 1.10 -16.26
CA LEU A 144 4.35 2.19 -15.33
C LEU A 144 4.87 3.45 -16.03
N SER A 145 4.29 4.62 -15.72
CA SER A 145 4.82 5.93 -16.11
C SER A 145 5.40 6.66 -14.90
N MET A 146 6.69 7.01 -15.00
CA MET A 146 7.50 7.59 -13.93
C MET A 146 7.60 9.12 -14.06
N GLY A 147 7.67 9.87 -12.96
CA GLY A 147 8.02 11.30 -12.99
C GLY A 147 7.52 12.08 -11.77
N GLY A 148 7.45 13.41 -11.85
CA GLY A 148 6.86 14.22 -10.79
C GLY A 148 5.41 13.82 -10.49
N ILE A 149 5.05 13.76 -9.20
CA ILE A 149 3.68 13.54 -8.73
C ILE A 149 3.32 14.54 -7.64
N ALA A 150 2.03 14.81 -7.49
CA ALA A 150 1.52 15.81 -6.55
C ALA A 150 2.01 15.60 -5.10
N VAL A 151 2.03 14.33 -4.64
CA VAL A 151 2.47 13.97 -3.27
C VAL A 151 3.94 14.32 -3.04
N THR A 152 4.85 13.87 -3.92
CA THR A 152 6.29 14.13 -3.75
C THR A 152 6.61 15.61 -3.95
N SER A 153 5.88 16.30 -4.83
CA SER A 153 6.00 17.75 -5.00
C SER A 153 5.58 18.52 -3.76
N LEU A 154 4.48 18.15 -3.10
CA LEU A 154 4.04 18.82 -1.88
C LEU A 154 5.04 18.60 -0.73
N MET A 155 5.52 17.36 -0.55
CA MET A 155 6.56 17.05 0.46
C MET A 155 7.88 17.78 0.15
N THR A 156 8.27 17.88 -1.12
CA THR A 156 9.46 18.66 -1.53
C THR A 156 9.24 20.16 -1.24
N SER A 157 8.03 20.69 -1.46
CA SER A 157 7.73 22.09 -1.20
C SER A 157 7.86 22.46 0.28
N ASN A 158 7.42 21.58 1.19
CA ASN A 158 7.55 21.79 2.64
C ASN A 158 9.01 21.93 3.05
N VAL A 159 9.89 21.10 2.47
CA VAL A 159 11.32 21.13 2.73
C VAL A 159 11.98 22.39 2.15
N VAL A 160 11.63 22.75 0.91
CA VAL A 160 12.14 23.96 0.25
C VAL A 160 11.72 25.19 1.04
N ASP A 161 10.44 25.35 1.35
CA ASP A 161 9.94 26.49 2.12
C ASP A 161 10.62 26.55 3.50
N ARG A 162 10.76 25.43 4.22
CA ARG A 162 11.43 25.38 5.53
C ARG A 162 12.91 25.79 5.51
N LEU A 163 13.66 25.39 4.47
CA LEU A 163 15.10 25.65 4.39
C LEU A 163 15.43 26.98 3.70
N SER A 164 14.60 27.43 2.76
CA SER A 164 14.72 28.75 2.14
C SER A 164 14.43 29.90 3.11
N LEU A 165 13.71 29.64 4.21
CA LEU A 165 13.46 30.61 5.30
C LEU A 165 14.59 30.71 6.35
N LYS A 166 15.54 29.78 6.38
CA LYS A 166 16.67 29.81 7.34
C LYS A 166 17.77 30.84 7.03
N PRO A 167 18.21 31.05 5.77
CA PRO A 167 19.26 32.03 5.49
C PRO A 167 18.82 33.49 5.73
N THR A 168 17.51 33.78 5.72
CA THR A 168 16.98 35.10 6.09
C THR A 168 17.01 35.36 7.60
N LEU A 169 17.06 34.34 8.46
CA LEU A 169 17.23 34.52 9.91
C LEU A 169 18.69 34.79 10.31
N SER A 170 19.67 34.25 9.57
CA SER A 170 21.10 34.47 9.85
C SER A 170 21.62 35.86 9.48
N THR A 171 20.78 36.69 8.84
CA THR A 171 21.09 38.10 8.53
C THR A 171 20.44 39.08 9.52
N ILE A 172 19.72 38.58 10.52
CA ILE A 172 19.16 39.39 11.61
C ILE A 172 20.09 39.26 12.81
N ASP A 173 20.63 40.38 13.29
CA ASP A 173 21.49 40.41 14.48
C ASP A 173 20.78 39.75 15.68
N PRO A 174 21.42 38.80 16.38
CA PRO A 174 20.81 38.10 17.53
C PRO A 174 20.54 39.01 18.74
N SER A 175 20.98 40.27 18.71
CA SER A 175 20.74 41.29 19.74
C SER A 175 19.36 41.94 19.68
N LEU A 176 18.56 41.70 18.62
CA LEU A 176 17.21 42.25 18.46
C LEU A 176 16.08 41.26 18.80
N LEU A 177 16.41 40.04 19.25
CA LEU A 177 15.45 38.97 19.50
C LEU A 177 14.95 38.96 20.95
N ASN A 178 13.99 39.83 21.27
CA ASN A 178 13.09 39.60 22.40
C ASN A 178 12.00 38.59 22.01
N GLU A 179 11.71 37.64 22.90
CA GLU A 179 10.73 36.56 22.78
C GLU A 179 9.31 37.04 22.44
N SER A 180 9.06 37.31 21.16
CA SER A 180 7.72 37.37 20.61
C SER A 180 7.70 36.56 19.33
N THR A 181 6.69 35.71 19.22
CA THR A 181 6.41 34.78 18.12
C THR A 181 6.69 35.41 16.76
N ILE A 182 7.79 35.00 16.12
CA ILE A 182 8.19 35.54 14.82
C ILE A 182 7.26 34.95 13.74
N GLU A 183 6.26 35.73 13.33
CA GLU A 183 5.50 35.54 12.10
C GLU A 183 6.41 35.87 10.90
N ILE A 184 7.03 34.86 10.29
CA ILE A 184 7.99 35.08 9.19
C ILE A 184 7.24 35.16 7.86
N THR A 185 7.25 36.36 7.27
CA THR A 185 6.68 36.75 5.99
C THR A 185 7.41 36.12 4.80
N SER A 186 6.67 35.48 3.88
CA SER A 186 7.16 35.17 2.54
C SER A 186 6.20 35.69 1.48
N ASN A 187 6.63 36.74 0.76
CA ASN A 187 6.07 37.02 -0.57
C ASN A 187 6.80 36.11 -1.57
N ASP A 188 6.09 35.59 -2.58
CA ASP A 188 6.61 34.69 -3.65
C ASP A 188 7.89 35.17 -4.39
N ALA A 189 8.39 36.38 -4.09
CA ALA A 189 9.49 37.05 -4.77
C ALA A 189 10.89 36.90 -4.10
N SER A 190 11.02 36.21 -2.96
CA SER A 190 12.30 36.14 -2.23
C SER A 190 12.97 34.76 -2.18
N ILE A 191 12.50 33.77 -2.93
CA ILE A 191 13.14 32.44 -3.00
C ILE A 191 14.07 32.40 -4.22
N ASP A 192 15.38 32.34 -3.97
CA ASP A 192 16.36 32.14 -5.04
C ASP A 192 16.11 30.79 -5.75
N PRO A 193 15.79 30.80 -7.06
CA PRO A 193 15.41 29.58 -7.77
C PRO A 193 16.58 28.60 -7.86
N SER A 194 17.82 29.09 -7.86
CA SER A 194 19.03 28.26 -7.87
C SER A 194 19.19 27.46 -6.56
N TYR A 195 18.90 28.08 -5.42
CA TYR A 195 19.00 27.46 -4.10
C TYR A 195 17.86 26.46 -3.87
N ALA A 196 16.63 26.79 -4.28
CA ALA A 196 15.50 25.86 -4.25
C ALA A 196 15.78 24.58 -5.06
N ILE A 197 16.36 24.73 -6.26
CA ILE A 197 16.80 23.58 -7.06
C ILE A 197 17.85 22.75 -6.31
N ALA A 198 18.84 23.38 -5.68
CA ALA A 198 19.89 22.68 -4.96
C ALA A 198 19.35 21.87 -3.76
N ILE A 199 18.38 22.41 -3.02
CA ILE A 199 17.68 21.68 -1.94
C ILE A 199 16.94 20.47 -2.54
N ALA A 200 16.13 20.68 -3.57
CA ALA A 200 15.29 19.63 -4.14
C ALA A 200 16.11 18.51 -4.81
N THR A 201 17.22 18.83 -5.47
CA THR A 201 18.10 17.82 -6.07
C THR A 201 18.87 17.06 -4.99
N THR A 202 19.37 17.74 -3.95
CA THR A 202 20.04 17.06 -2.83
C THR A 202 19.08 16.14 -2.09
N LEU A 203 17.83 16.55 -1.90
CA LEU A 203 16.76 15.72 -1.34
C LEU A 203 16.47 14.51 -2.24
N ALA A 204 16.33 14.70 -3.56
CA ALA A 204 16.11 13.62 -4.51
C ALA A 204 17.26 12.60 -4.52
N PHE A 205 18.50 13.08 -4.45
CA PHE A 205 19.69 12.23 -4.33
C PHE A 205 19.63 11.36 -3.08
N LEU A 206 19.27 11.95 -1.93
CA LEU A 206 19.17 11.24 -0.65
C LEU A 206 17.98 10.26 -0.60
N VAL A 207 16.86 10.61 -1.24
CA VAL A 207 15.73 9.70 -1.48
C VAL A 207 16.19 8.49 -2.31
N GLY A 208 17.00 8.71 -3.35
CA GLY A 208 17.51 7.60 -4.14
C GLY A 208 18.51 6.72 -3.38
N ILE A 209 19.38 7.31 -2.56
CA ILE A 209 20.28 6.56 -1.67
C ILE A 209 19.49 5.72 -0.68
N THR A 210 18.49 6.30 -0.01
CA THR A 210 17.67 5.57 0.96
C THR A 210 16.92 4.42 0.29
N GLN A 211 16.38 4.61 -0.92
CA GLN A 211 15.79 3.51 -1.71
C GLN A 211 16.81 2.42 -2.06
N LEU A 212 18.04 2.77 -2.48
CA LEU A 212 19.10 1.78 -2.71
C LEU A 212 19.51 1.05 -1.44
N LEU A 213 19.60 1.73 -0.29
CA LEU A 213 19.90 1.10 1.00
C LEU A 213 18.80 0.10 1.36
N LEU A 214 17.53 0.48 1.23
CA LEU A 214 16.41 -0.44 1.43
C LEU A 214 16.50 -1.64 0.47
N CYS A 215 16.94 -1.45 -0.78
CA CYS A 215 17.18 -2.55 -1.72
C CYS A 215 18.30 -3.49 -1.27
N ILE A 216 19.43 -2.95 -0.78
CA ILE A 216 20.57 -3.73 -0.28
C ILE A 216 20.15 -4.63 0.89
N PHE A 217 19.30 -4.11 1.79
CA PHE A 217 18.74 -4.88 2.90
C PHE A 217 17.56 -5.77 2.50
N HIS A 218 17.23 -5.87 1.21
CA HIS A 218 16.11 -6.65 0.67
C HIS A 218 14.75 -6.25 1.30
N LEU A 219 14.62 -4.98 1.69
CA LEU A 219 13.43 -4.40 2.31
C LEU A 219 12.33 -4.04 1.30
N GLY A 220 12.34 -4.65 0.10
CA GLY A 220 11.26 -4.50 -0.87
C GLY A 220 9.88 -4.95 -0.36
N PHE A 221 9.84 -5.73 0.74
CA PHE A 221 8.60 -6.08 1.42
C PHE A 221 8.04 -4.97 2.32
N VAL A 222 8.80 -3.90 2.61
CA VAL A 222 8.35 -2.82 3.51
C VAL A 222 7.08 -2.14 3.00
N ALA A 223 6.94 -2.01 1.68
CA ALA A 223 5.71 -1.51 1.09
C ALA A 223 4.48 -2.40 1.33
N SER A 224 4.67 -3.68 1.67
CA SER A 224 3.58 -4.57 2.06
C SER A 224 3.04 -4.28 3.46
N PHE A 225 3.74 -3.50 4.29
CA PHE A 225 3.22 -3.05 5.60
C PHE A 225 2.26 -1.86 5.49
N LEU A 226 2.24 -1.19 4.34
CA LEU A 226 1.33 -0.09 4.09
C LEU A 226 0.05 -0.66 3.50
N SER A 227 -1.00 -0.69 4.32
CA SER A 227 -2.31 -1.22 3.92
C SER A 227 -2.91 -0.37 2.79
N ASP A 228 -3.73 -0.99 1.94
CA ASP A 228 -4.46 -0.26 0.90
C ASP A 228 -5.36 0.83 1.50
N SER A 229 -5.93 0.58 2.69
CA SER A 229 -6.70 1.56 3.48
C SER A 229 -5.86 2.77 3.88
N PHE A 230 -4.60 2.55 4.30
CA PHE A 230 -3.66 3.64 4.59
C PHE A 230 -3.30 4.42 3.32
N ILE A 231 -2.95 3.73 2.23
CA ILE A 231 -2.54 4.40 0.98
C ILE A 231 -3.69 5.26 0.45
N SER A 232 -4.91 4.70 0.36
CA SER A 232 -6.10 5.40 -0.11
C SER A 232 -6.43 6.65 0.72
N SER A 233 -6.42 6.54 2.06
CA SER A 233 -6.69 7.71 2.94
C SER A 233 -5.62 8.79 2.82
N TYR A 234 -4.34 8.39 2.83
CA TYR A 234 -3.22 9.31 2.72
C TYR A 234 -3.19 10.04 1.36
N THR A 235 -3.40 9.34 0.24
CA THR A 235 -3.43 9.97 -1.08
C THR A 235 -4.65 10.85 -1.27
N THR A 236 -5.80 10.49 -0.69
CA THR A 236 -7.01 11.35 -0.70
C THR A 236 -6.78 12.62 0.11
N GLY A 237 -6.22 12.52 1.32
CA GLY A 237 -5.89 13.69 2.15
C GLY A 237 -4.86 14.59 1.49
N THR A 238 -3.81 14.01 0.91
CA THR A 238 -2.81 14.76 0.15
C THR A 238 -3.41 15.44 -1.09
N ALA A 239 -4.36 14.80 -1.78
CA ALA A 239 -5.05 15.40 -2.91
C ALA A 239 -5.85 16.67 -2.51
N ILE A 240 -6.45 16.69 -1.32
CA ILE A 240 -7.13 17.88 -0.79
C ILE A 240 -6.15 19.03 -0.50
N LEU A 241 -4.98 18.72 0.05
CA LEU A 241 -3.93 19.72 0.28
C LEU A 241 -3.36 20.27 -1.03
N VAL A 242 -3.17 19.40 -2.03
CA VAL A 242 -2.76 19.80 -3.38
C VAL A 242 -3.82 20.71 -4.01
N PHE A 243 -5.11 20.34 -3.92
CA PHE A 243 -6.22 21.16 -4.38
C PHE A 243 -6.19 22.55 -3.73
N THR A 244 -6.05 22.60 -2.40
CA THR A 244 -5.97 23.85 -1.64
C THR A 244 -4.78 24.70 -2.10
N SER A 245 -3.62 24.07 -2.36
CA SER A 245 -2.43 24.76 -2.88
C SER A 245 -2.60 25.30 -4.31
N GLN A 246 -3.56 24.79 -5.09
CA GLN A 246 -3.87 25.31 -6.44
C GLN A 246 -4.85 26.48 -6.43
N LEU A 247 -5.68 26.64 -5.38
CA LEU A 247 -6.68 27.71 -5.30
C LEU A 247 -6.10 29.13 -5.49
N PRO A 248 -4.94 29.51 -4.91
CA PRO A 248 -4.38 30.83 -5.13
C PRO A 248 -4.07 31.11 -6.60
N HIS A 249 -3.62 30.09 -7.35
CA HIS A 249 -3.32 30.23 -8.79
C HIS A 249 -4.58 30.29 -9.67
N ILE A 250 -5.67 29.65 -9.24
CA ILE A 250 -6.99 29.71 -9.89
C ILE A 250 -7.63 31.08 -9.69
N LEU A 251 -7.54 31.63 -8.47
CA LEU A 251 -8.08 32.94 -8.11
C LEU A 251 -7.16 34.11 -8.54
N GLY A 252 -5.92 33.83 -8.95
CA GLY A 252 -4.93 34.85 -9.32
C GLY A 252 -4.37 35.64 -8.14
N LEU A 253 -4.44 35.09 -6.93
CA LEU A 253 -3.98 35.74 -5.70
C LEU A 253 -2.47 35.51 -5.45
N SER A 254 -1.81 36.48 -4.84
CA SER A 254 -0.48 36.33 -4.21
C SER A 254 -0.66 36.22 -2.70
N LEU A 255 -0.66 34.99 -2.19
CA LEU A 255 -0.87 34.72 -0.77
C LEU A 255 0.43 34.26 -0.13
N LYS A 256 0.58 34.57 1.16
CA LYS A 256 1.62 33.98 2.00
C LYS A 256 1.34 32.49 2.15
N ARG A 257 2.38 31.66 2.05
CA ARG A 257 2.24 30.22 2.24
C ARG A 257 2.67 29.85 3.65
N TYR A 258 1.81 29.11 4.34
CA TYR A 258 2.10 28.57 5.65
C TYR A 258 2.70 27.16 5.50
N VAL A 259 3.53 26.75 6.45
CA VAL A 259 4.14 25.41 6.49
C VAL A 259 3.95 24.85 7.89
N GLY A 260 3.63 23.55 7.98
CA GLY A 260 3.45 22.85 9.24
C GLY A 260 1.98 22.56 9.57
N PRO A 261 1.69 22.19 10.83
CA PRO A 261 0.35 21.79 11.22
C PRO A 261 -0.64 22.95 11.07
N PHE A 262 -1.87 22.63 10.72
CA PHE A 262 -2.98 23.53 10.45
C PHE A 262 -2.79 24.46 9.23
N ASN A 263 -1.79 24.19 8.37
CA ASN A 263 -1.54 24.95 7.13
C ASN A 263 -2.81 25.15 6.27
N ILE A 264 -3.63 24.09 6.13
CA ILE A 264 -4.87 24.18 5.36
C ILE A 264 -5.81 25.27 5.90
N ILE A 265 -5.96 25.37 7.23
CA ILE A 265 -6.84 26.34 7.87
C ILE A 265 -6.32 27.76 7.65
N TYR A 266 -5.03 28.00 7.90
CA TYR A 266 -4.41 29.31 7.66
C TYR A 266 -4.51 29.73 6.20
N THR A 267 -4.30 28.80 5.27
CA THR A 267 -4.44 29.06 3.83
C THR A 267 -5.87 29.48 3.48
N TYR A 268 -6.90 28.80 4.00
CA TYR A 268 -8.29 29.21 3.76
C TYR A 268 -8.62 30.57 4.39
N ILE A 269 -8.15 30.84 5.60
CA ILE A 269 -8.30 32.16 6.24
C ILE A 269 -7.69 33.25 5.33
N GLU A 270 -6.47 33.05 4.85
CA GLU A 270 -5.76 34.00 3.98
C GLU A 270 -6.47 34.20 2.62
N ILE A 271 -7.09 33.14 2.06
CA ILE A 271 -7.90 33.23 0.85
C ILE A 271 -9.14 34.10 1.11
N PHE A 272 -9.86 33.87 2.22
CA PHE A 272 -11.08 34.61 2.55
C PHE A 272 -10.80 36.08 2.91
N THR A 273 -9.66 36.40 3.53
CA THR A 273 -9.27 37.80 3.80
C THR A 273 -8.91 38.55 2.52
N ASN A 274 -8.26 37.89 1.55
CA ASN A 274 -7.82 38.49 0.30
C ASN A 274 -8.84 38.34 -0.86
N LEU A 275 -10.09 37.95 -0.58
CA LEU A 275 -11.11 37.69 -1.60
C LEU A 275 -11.40 38.92 -2.48
N LYS A 276 -11.18 40.13 -1.97
CA LYS A 276 -11.36 41.39 -2.73
C LYS A 276 -10.29 41.61 -3.81
N ASN A 277 -9.12 40.99 -3.68
CA ASN A 277 -7.98 41.17 -4.58
C ASN A 277 -7.93 40.11 -5.70
N ILE A 278 -9.05 39.42 -5.96
CA ILE A 278 -9.13 38.39 -7.00
C ILE A 278 -8.93 39.01 -8.38
N ASN A 279 -8.05 38.40 -9.17
CA ASN A 279 -7.88 38.77 -10.56
C ASN A 279 -8.97 38.08 -11.41
N LEU A 280 -9.97 38.86 -11.83
CA LEU A 280 -11.13 38.36 -12.57
C LEU A 280 -10.73 37.64 -13.88
N VAL A 281 -9.73 38.14 -14.60
CA VAL A 281 -9.27 37.54 -15.86
C VAL A 281 -8.67 36.15 -15.61
N THR A 282 -7.88 36.03 -14.54
CA THR A 282 -7.30 34.74 -14.13
C THR A 282 -8.40 33.74 -13.76
N LEU A 283 -9.42 34.20 -13.03
CA LEU A 283 -10.56 33.38 -12.65
C LEU A 283 -11.34 32.89 -13.88
N ILE A 284 -11.64 33.77 -14.84
CA ILE A 284 -12.34 33.39 -16.09
C ILE A 284 -11.55 32.33 -16.85
N ILE A 285 -10.23 32.53 -17.02
CA ILE A 285 -9.36 31.56 -17.70
C ILE A 285 -9.40 30.20 -17.00
N SER A 286 -9.35 30.18 -15.67
CA SER A 286 -9.41 28.94 -14.89
C SER A 286 -10.76 28.23 -15.02
N ILE A 287 -11.88 28.95 -14.93
CA ILE A 287 -13.22 28.39 -15.07
C ILE A 287 -13.40 27.81 -16.48
N CYS A 288 -13.06 28.58 -17.51
CA CYS A 288 -13.11 28.10 -18.90
C CYS A 288 -12.25 26.85 -19.10
N SER A 289 -11.05 26.82 -18.53
CA SER A 289 -10.15 25.67 -18.61
C SER A 289 -10.72 24.43 -17.91
N ILE A 290 -11.24 24.58 -16.68
CA ILE A 290 -11.83 23.50 -15.90
C ILE A 290 -13.08 22.95 -16.61
N VAL A 291 -14.00 23.82 -17.02
CA VAL A 291 -15.23 23.43 -17.72
C VAL A 291 -14.89 22.69 -19.02
N THR A 292 -13.96 23.21 -19.81
CA THR A 292 -13.52 22.55 -21.06
C THR A 292 -12.93 21.17 -20.78
N LEU A 293 -12.04 21.04 -19.78
CA LEU A 293 -11.44 19.75 -19.42
C LEU A 293 -12.49 18.74 -18.95
N VAL A 294 -13.44 19.17 -18.11
CA VAL A 294 -14.52 18.30 -17.60
C VAL A 294 -15.42 17.84 -18.74
N ILE A 295 -15.88 18.77 -19.59
CA ILE A 295 -16.72 18.44 -20.75
C ILE A 295 -16.02 17.44 -21.67
N VAL A 296 -14.75 17.70 -21.99
CA VAL A 296 -14.01 16.84 -22.92
C VAL A 296 -13.77 15.46 -22.32
N LYS A 297 -13.32 15.36 -21.07
CA LYS A 297 -12.98 14.07 -20.45
C LYS A 297 -14.19 13.24 -20.04
N GLU A 298 -15.27 13.87 -19.57
CA GLU A 298 -16.44 13.15 -19.06
C GLU A 298 -17.50 12.87 -20.12
N TYR A 299 -17.68 13.78 -21.08
CA TYR A 299 -18.74 13.66 -22.08
C TYR A 299 -18.20 13.35 -23.49
N LEU A 300 -17.20 14.10 -23.98
CA LEU A 300 -16.74 13.94 -25.36
C LEU A 300 -15.88 12.69 -25.56
N ASP A 301 -14.92 12.43 -24.67
CA ASP A 301 -14.03 11.26 -24.70
C ASP A 301 -14.79 9.93 -24.81
N PRO A 302 -15.80 9.63 -23.96
CA PRO A 302 -16.54 8.37 -24.09
C PRO A 302 -17.37 8.29 -25.37
N LEU A 303 -17.95 9.40 -25.84
CA LEU A 303 -18.70 9.45 -27.10
C LEU A 303 -17.79 9.23 -28.32
N TYR A 304 -16.63 9.88 -28.30
CA TYR A 304 -15.58 9.74 -29.30
C TYR A 304 -15.07 8.30 -29.36
N LYS A 305 -14.76 7.69 -28.21
CA LYS A 305 -14.36 6.28 -28.11
C LYS A 305 -15.41 5.33 -28.68
N LYS A 306 -16.70 5.58 -28.43
CA LYS A 306 -17.80 4.77 -29.02
C LYS A 306 -17.85 4.89 -30.55
N LYS A 307 -17.65 6.10 -31.11
CA LYS A 307 -17.65 6.32 -32.57
C LYS A 307 -16.41 5.70 -33.23
N ILE A 308 -15.22 5.90 -32.68
CA ILE A 308 -13.97 5.37 -33.24
C ILE A 308 -13.89 3.85 -33.18
N LYS A 309 -14.47 3.22 -32.15
CA LYS A 309 -14.53 1.76 -32.08
C LYS A 309 -15.28 1.12 -33.25
N LYS A 310 -16.12 1.87 -33.98
CA LYS A 310 -16.76 1.40 -35.23
C LYS A 310 -15.79 1.32 -36.41
N LEU A 311 -14.68 2.06 -36.40
CA LEU A 311 -13.62 1.94 -37.40
C LEU A 311 -12.74 0.72 -37.05
N LYS A 312 -12.73 -0.31 -37.91
CA LYS A 312 -11.91 -1.53 -37.75
C LYS A 312 -10.42 -1.23 -37.52
N LEU A 313 -9.88 -0.15 -38.10
CA LEU A 313 -8.47 0.25 -37.96
C LEU A 313 -8.08 0.68 -36.53
N PHE A 314 -9.02 1.18 -35.72
CA PHE A 314 -8.77 1.70 -34.37
C PHE A 314 -9.41 0.87 -33.25
N GLN A 315 -9.82 -0.36 -33.55
CA GLN A 315 -10.49 -1.22 -32.56
C GLN A 315 -9.58 -1.57 -31.35
N THR A 316 -8.26 -1.52 -31.54
CA THR A 316 -7.26 -1.88 -30.52
C THR A 316 -6.54 -0.67 -29.90
N ILE A 317 -6.58 0.51 -30.54
CA ILE A 317 -5.85 1.72 -30.10
C ILE A 317 -6.87 2.79 -29.68
N GLN A 318 -6.89 3.13 -28.39
CA GLN A 318 -7.78 4.17 -27.85
C GLN A 318 -6.99 5.45 -27.60
N ILE A 319 -6.90 6.34 -28.59
CA ILE A 319 -6.24 7.63 -28.41
C ILE A 319 -7.16 8.54 -27.58
N PRO A 320 -6.80 8.91 -26.33
CA PRO A 320 -7.54 9.92 -25.59
C PRO A 320 -7.33 11.28 -26.27
N ILE A 321 -8.32 12.17 -26.18
CA ILE A 321 -8.20 13.52 -26.74
C ILE A 321 -7.15 14.27 -25.90
N PRO A 322 -6.08 14.83 -26.51
CA PRO A 322 -4.99 15.51 -25.79
C PRO A 322 -5.41 16.92 -25.34
N ILE A 323 -6.48 17.00 -24.55
CA ILE A 323 -7.11 18.27 -24.18
C ILE A 323 -6.21 19.16 -23.34
N GLU A 324 -5.33 18.58 -22.53
CA GLU A 324 -4.38 19.35 -21.72
C GLU A 324 -3.40 20.15 -22.60
N LEU A 325 -2.92 19.56 -23.71
CA LEU A 325 -2.05 20.27 -24.65
C LEU A 325 -2.81 21.37 -25.40
N ILE A 326 -4.06 21.10 -25.81
CA ILE A 326 -4.89 22.11 -26.49
C ILE A 326 -5.07 23.33 -25.60
N ILE A 327 -5.33 23.13 -24.30
CA ILE A 327 -5.47 24.23 -23.33
C ILE A 327 -4.17 24.99 -23.14
N ILE A 328 -3.03 24.31 -23.11
CA ILE A 328 -1.72 24.99 -23.05
C ILE A 328 -1.53 25.84 -24.31
N ILE A 329 -1.76 25.29 -25.50
CA ILE A 329 -1.55 26.01 -26.77
C ILE A 329 -2.47 27.22 -26.86
N VAL A 330 -3.76 27.04 -26.63
CA VAL A 330 -4.76 28.13 -26.68
C VAL A 330 -4.48 29.15 -25.58
N GLY A 331 -4.19 28.71 -24.35
CA GLY A 331 -3.87 29.58 -23.23
C GLY A 331 -2.61 30.42 -23.46
N THR A 332 -1.56 29.84 -24.02
CA THR A 332 -0.35 30.56 -24.44
C THR A 332 -0.66 31.56 -25.55
N LEU A 333 -1.40 31.17 -26.59
CA LEU A 333 -1.73 32.04 -27.71
C LEU A 333 -2.55 33.25 -27.26
N VAL A 334 -3.59 33.03 -26.46
CA VAL A 334 -4.41 34.09 -25.87
C VAL A 334 -3.58 34.99 -24.96
N SER A 335 -2.71 34.39 -24.13
CA SER A 335 -1.84 35.16 -23.24
C SER A 335 -0.87 36.06 -23.99
N TYR A 336 -0.30 35.57 -25.09
CA TYR A 336 0.62 36.31 -25.95
C TYR A 336 -0.10 37.41 -26.75
N MET A 337 -1.23 37.09 -27.40
CA MET A 337 -1.95 38.05 -28.25
C MET A 337 -2.56 39.21 -27.47
N PHE A 338 -3.03 38.97 -26.25
CA PHE A 338 -3.70 39.98 -25.42
C PHE A 338 -2.78 40.61 -24.35
N ASP A 339 -1.52 40.19 -24.28
CA ASP A 339 -0.55 40.58 -23.25
C ASP A 339 -1.14 40.55 -21.84
N LEU A 340 -1.56 39.35 -21.42
CA LEU A 340 -2.29 39.16 -20.16
C LEU A 340 -1.46 39.51 -18.92
N ASN A 341 -0.14 39.35 -18.98
CA ASN A 341 0.74 39.71 -17.88
C ASN A 341 0.87 41.23 -17.74
N GLY A 342 1.16 41.94 -18.83
CA GLY A 342 1.33 43.39 -18.81
C GLY A 342 0.03 44.15 -18.51
N ARG A 343 -1.07 43.78 -19.17
CA ARG A 343 -2.34 44.53 -19.08
C ARG A 343 -3.23 44.13 -17.91
N TYR A 344 -3.27 42.85 -17.59
CA TYR A 344 -4.21 42.29 -16.62
C TYR A 344 -3.54 41.66 -15.41
N GLN A 345 -2.21 41.79 -15.26
CA GLN A 345 -1.44 41.23 -14.14
C GLN A 345 -1.66 39.72 -13.92
N VAL A 346 -1.92 38.97 -15.00
CA VAL A 346 -2.07 37.52 -14.93
C VAL A 346 -0.70 36.89 -14.73
N LYS A 347 -0.56 36.07 -13.68
CA LYS A 347 0.70 35.38 -13.39
C LYS A 347 1.02 34.32 -14.46
N ILE A 348 2.12 34.51 -15.18
CA ILE A 348 2.64 33.58 -16.19
C ILE A 348 3.88 32.83 -15.70
N VAL A 349 4.32 31.80 -16.44
CA VAL A 349 5.50 30.96 -16.10
C VAL A 349 6.84 31.73 -16.21
N ASN A 350 6.88 32.80 -17.00
CA ASN A 350 8.01 33.74 -17.19
C ASN A 350 9.24 33.16 -17.89
N THR A 351 10.07 32.35 -17.22
CA THR A 351 11.38 31.97 -17.77
C THR A 351 11.51 30.46 -17.89
N ILE A 352 11.73 29.96 -19.10
CA ILE A 352 12.00 28.54 -19.36
C ILE A 352 13.30 28.46 -20.15
N GLY A 353 14.36 28.04 -19.46
CA GLY A 353 15.67 27.84 -20.09
C GLY A 353 15.60 26.87 -21.27
N ARG A 354 16.42 27.09 -22.30
CA ARG A 354 16.57 26.13 -23.40
C ARG A 354 17.56 25.04 -23.02
N GLY A 355 17.21 23.79 -23.32
CA GLY A 355 18.10 22.65 -23.16
C GLY A 355 18.29 22.19 -21.71
N PHE A 356 19.32 21.37 -21.51
CA PHE A 356 19.61 20.78 -20.21
C PHE A 356 20.56 21.65 -19.40
N ARG A 357 20.32 21.68 -18.08
CA ARG A 357 21.31 22.19 -17.13
C ARG A 357 22.50 21.22 -17.10
N LYS A 358 23.71 21.78 -16.92
CA LYS A 358 24.92 20.96 -16.75
C LYS A 358 24.74 20.03 -15.54
N PRO A 359 25.26 18.79 -15.59
CA PRO A 359 25.21 17.88 -14.45
C PRO A 359 25.88 18.52 -13.22
N GLN A 360 25.18 18.52 -12.09
CA GLN A 360 25.68 19.06 -10.82
C GLN A 360 25.51 18.01 -9.71
N GLY A 361 26.56 17.85 -8.90
CA GLY A 361 26.49 17.00 -7.71
C GLY A 361 25.60 17.59 -6.62
N PRO A 362 25.15 16.76 -5.66
CA PRO A 362 24.35 17.22 -4.53
C PRO A 362 25.19 18.11 -3.58
N VAL A 363 24.53 19.05 -2.90
CA VAL A 363 25.19 19.93 -1.94
C VAL A 363 25.33 19.21 -0.61
N LEU A 364 26.54 18.73 -0.31
CA LEU A 364 26.82 17.90 0.86
C LEU A 364 26.45 18.57 2.19
N VAL A 365 26.59 19.91 2.29
CA VAL A 365 26.28 20.69 3.49
C VAL A 365 24.79 20.60 3.89
N LEU A 366 23.89 20.44 2.92
CA LEU A 366 22.45 20.37 3.18
C LEU A 366 22.00 18.98 3.64
N MET A 367 22.78 17.92 3.36
CA MET A 367 22.37 16.53 3.57
C MET A 367 21.90 16.21 4.99
N PRO A 368 22.61 16.60 6.08
CA PRO A 368 22.20 16.24 7.43
C PRO A 368 20.80 16.74 7.79
N SER A 369 20.42 17.90 7.28
CA SER A 369 19.11 18.51 7.53
C SER A 369 17.96 17.89 6.73
N LEU A 370 18.27 17.03 5.75
CA LEU A 370 17.33 16.44 4.80
C LEU A 370 17.10 14.93 5.02
N ILE A 371 17.89 14.26 5.87
CA ILE A 371 17.84 12.80 6.07
C ILE A 371 16.44 12.32 6.46
N LYS A 372 15.80 13.01 7.41
CA LYS A 372 14.47 12.63 7.90
C LYS A 372 13.42 12.71 6.78
N ASP A 373 13.40 13.81 6.03
CA ASP A 373 12.44 14.00 4.94
C ASP A 373 12.71 13.01 3.79
N ALA A 374 13.98 12.74 3.49
CA ALA A 374 14.36 11.77 2.46
C ALA A 374 13.87 10.35 2.78
N ILE A 375 14.00 9.89 4.02
CA ILE A 375 13.49 8.57 4.45
C ILE A 375 11.98 8.49 4.25
N MET A 376 11.25 9.53 4.68
CA MET A 376 9.78 9.57 4.58
C MET A 376 9.31 9.57 3.13
N ILE A 377 9.90 10.44 2.30
CA ILE A 377 9.57 10.52 0.88
C ILE A 377 9.96 9.23 0.16
N ALA A 378 11.09 8.60 0.49
CA ALA A 378 11.53 7.33 -0.11
C ALA A 378 10.53 6.20 0.12
N ILE A 379 10.04 6.04 1.35
CA ILE A 379 9.06 5.01 1.71
C ILE A 379 7.75 5.26 0.97
N VAL A 380 7.22 6.48 1.00
CA VAL A 380 5.94 6.81 0.36
C VAL A 380 6.02 6.70 -1.17
N ALA A 381 7.06 7.27 -1.78
CA ALA A 381 7.24 7.22 -3.22
C ALA A 381 7.33 5.77 -3.70
N PHE A 382 8.05 4.91 -2.97
CA PHE A 382 8.13 3.49 -3.29
C PHE A 382 6.79 2.78 -3.08
N ALA A 383 6.11 3.01 -1.96
CA ALA A 383 4.86 2.35 -1.59
C ALA A 383 3.72 2.59 -2.60
N ILE A 384 3.52 3.86 -2.98
CA ILE A 384 2.53 4.25 -3.99
C ILE A 384 2.87 3.56 -5.32
N SER A 385 4.16 3.54 -5.67
CA SER A 385 4.61 3.00 -6.95
C SER A 385 4.49 1.47 -7.03
N ILE A 386 4.91 0.74 -6.00
CA ILE A 386 4.84 -0.73 -6.02
C ILE A 386 3.40 -1.24 -5.90
N SER A 387 2.51 -0.55 -5.18
CA SER A 387 1.07 -0.87 -5.16
C SER A 387 0.47 -0.77 -6.58
N LEU A 388 0.82 0.28 -7.31
CA LEU A 388 0.40 0.49 -8.70
C LEU A 388 0.97 -0.60 -9.64
N VAL A 389 2.27 -0.87 -9.52
CA VAL A 389 2.95 -1.88 -10.32
C VAL A 389 2.34 -3.27 -10.09
N LYS A 390 2.12 -3.67 -8.82
CA LYS A 390 1.50 -4.96 -8.47
C LYS A 390 0.08 -5.08 -9.00
N THR A 391 -0.70 -3.99 -8.96
CA THR A 391 -2.07 -3.95 -9.50
C THR A 391 -2.08 -4.25 -10.99
N TYR A 392 -1.23 -3.59 -11.78
CA TYR A 392 -1.15 -3.85 -13.22
C TYR A 392 -0.46 -5.16 -13.58
N ALA A 393 0.53 -5.60 -12.80
CA ALA A 393 1.15 -6.90 -12.94
C ALA A 393 0.13 -8.04 -12.78
N LYS A 394 -0.76 -7.93 -11.78
CA LYS A 394 -1.88 -8.86 -11.58
C LYS A 394 -2.90 -8.78 -12.73
N LYS A 395 -3.25 -7.57 -13.19
CA LYS A 395 -4.18 -7.36 -14.30
C LYS A 395 -3.69 -7.98 -15.62
N PHE A 396 -2.39 -7.86 -15.91
CA PHE A 396 -1.77 -8.31 -17.17
C PHE A 396 -0.97 -9.62 -17.03
N LYS A 397 -1.04 -10.28 -15.88
CA LYS A 397 -0.43 -11.59 -15.60
C LYS A 397 1.09 -11.64 -15.90
N TYR A 398 1.84 -10.64 -15.46
CA TYR A 398 3.30 -10.67 -15.50
C TYR A 398 3.90 -10.57 -14.08
N PHE A 399 5.12 -11.06 -13.93
CA PHE A 399 5.83 -11.04 -12.65
C PHE A 399 6.57 -9.71 -12.46
N VAL A 400 6.59 -9.22 -11.22
CA VAL A 400 7.32 -8.02 -10.79
C VAL A 400 8.11 -8.37 -9.54
N ASP A 401 9.38 -8.01 -9.54
CA ASP A 401 10.23 -8.10 -8.36
C ASP A 401 10.21 -6.76 -7.60
N SER A 402 9.76 -6.79 -6.35
CA SER A 402 9.68 -5.58 -5.52
C SER A 402 11.06 -5.02 -5.15
N ASN A 403 12.09 -5.86 -5.03
CA ASN A 403 13.43 -5.38 -4.69
C ASN A 403 14.13 -4.75 -5.91
N GLN A 404 13.95 -5.34 -7.10
CA GLN A 404 14.45 -4.74 -8.34
C GLN A 404 13.74 -3.42 -8.65
N GLU A 405 12.43 -3.35 -8.42
CA GLU A 405 11.69 -2.09 -8.50
C GLU A 405 12.33 -1.04 -7.59
N LEU A 406 12.58 -1.36 -6.32
CA LEU A 406 13.21 -0.47 -5.36
C LEU A 406 14.60 0.03 -5.83
N ALA A 407 15.41 -0.85 -6.43
CA ALA A 407 16.67 -0.47 -7.06
C ALA A 407 16.47 0.51 -8.23
N ALA A 408 15.48 0.25 -9.09
CA ALA A 408 15.16 1.09 -10.23
C ALA A 408 14.71 2.50 -9.80
N TYR A 409 13.83 2.63 -8.79
CA TYR A 409 13.44 3.93 -8.25
C TYR A 409 14.63 4.68 -7.64
N GLY A 410 15.47 3.98 -6.87
CA GLY A 410 16.67 4.57 -6.28
C GLY A 410 17.62 5.14 -7.34
N ALA A 411 17.87 4.37 -8.40
CA ALA A 411 18.67 4.82 -9.54
C ALA A 411 18.02 5.99 -10.29
N CYS A 412 16.69 5.98 -10.49
CA CYS A 412 15.96 7.08 -11.11
C CYS A 412 16.17 8.40 -10.37
N ASN A 413 16.08 8.37 -9.04
CA ASN A 413 16.20 9.57 -8.20
C ASN A 413 17.67 10.03 -8.06
N ILE A 414 18.64 9.11 -7.91
CA ILE A 414 20.07 9.47 -7.89
C ILE A 414 20.50 10.08 -9.22
N ILE A 415 20.32 9.37 -10.33
CA ILE A 415 20.81 9.85 -11.63
C ILE A 415 20.01 11.09 -12.05
N GLY A 416 18.69 11.10 -11.84
CA GLY A 416 17.86 12.27 -12.12
C GLY A 416 18.32 13.52 -11.37
N SER A 417 18.68 13.40 -10.09
CA SER A 417 19.11 14.53 -9.26
C SER A 417 20.33 15.27 -9.84
N LEU A 418 21.22 14.55 -10.52
CA LEU A 418 22.41 15.12 -11.16
C LEU A 418 22.03 16.11 -12.28
N PHE A 419 20.87 15.94 -12.90
CA PHE A 419 20.39 16.76 -14.01
C PHE A 419 19.28 17.75 -13.60
N ALA A 420 19.30 18.21 -12.34
CA ALA A 420 18.31 19.14 -11.80
C ALA A 420 16.86 18.60 -11.77
N SER A 421 16.69 17.28 -11.73
CA SER A 421 15.41 16.64 -11.38
C SER A 421 15.20 16.63 -9.88
N TYR A 422 13.96 16.82 -9.43
CA TYR A 422 13.55 16.54 -8.06
C TYR A 422 12.94 15.13 -7.96
N THR A 423 12.56 14.74 -6.74
CA THR A 423 12.07 13.38 -6.44
C THR A 423 10.87 12.99 -7.28
N SER A 424 11.02 11.86 -7.98
CA SER A 424 10.01 11.31 -8.87
C SER A 424 9.45 9.99 -8.33
N ALA A 425 8.21 9.69 -8.72
CA ALA A 425 7.50 8.47 -8.36
C ALA A 425 6.55 8.05 -9.50
N ALA A 426 5.89 6.91 -9.35
CA ALA A 426 4.90 6.47 -10.31
C ALA A 426 3.62 7.31 -10.26
N SER A 427 3.09 7.68 -11.42
CA SER A 427 1.82 8.38 -11.50
C SER A 427 0.67 7.45 -11.85
N LEU A 428 -0.35 7.41 -10.98
CA LEU A 428 -1.59 6.66 -11.21
C LEU A 428 -2.33 7.14 -12.47
N SER A 429 -2.50 8.46 -12.65
CA SER A 429 -3.24 9.04 -13.77
C SER A 429 -2.56 8.75 -15.11
N ARG A 430 -1.24 8.97 -15.21
CA ARG A 430 -0.46 8.71 -16.43
C ARG A 430 -0.38 7.23 -16.77
N THR A 431 -0.14 6.37 -15.77
CA THR A 431 -0.12 4.92 -15.95
C THR A 431 -1.49 4.37 -16.34
N SER A 432 -2.59 4.94 -15.82
CA SER A 432 -3.94 4.55 -16.25
C SER A 432 -4.18 4.93 -17.71
N VAL A 433 -3.80 6.14 -18.13
CA VAL A 433 -3.92 6.55 -19.53
C VAL A 433 -3.02 5.72 -20.45
N PHE A 434 -1.79 5.42 -20.03
CA PHE A 434 -0.88 4.49 -20.73
C PHE A 434 -1.59 3.17 -21.03
N VAL A 435 -2.18 2.57 -20.01
CA VAL A 435 -2.84 1.27 -20.09
C VAL A 435 -4.11 1.35 -20.94
N ASN A 436 -4.91 2.40 -20.76
CA ASN A 436 -6.14 2.61 -21.51
C ASN A 436 -5.87 2.90 -22.99
N ALA A 437 -4.76 3.57 -23.32
CA ALA A 437 -4.33 3.82 -24.70
C ALA A 437 -3.85 2.56 -25.43
N GLY A 438 -3.66 1.46 -24.69
CA GLY A 438 -3.25 0.17 -25.25
C GLY A 438 -1.73 -0.05 -25.24
N GLY A 439 -0.97 0.75 -24.48
CA GLY A 439 0.47 0.55 -24.32
C GLY A 439 0.80 -0.83 -23.76
N ARG A 440 1.87 -1.45 -24.25
CA ARG A 440 2.26 -2.83 -23.95
C ARG A 440 3.61 -2.93 -23.27
N THR A 441 4.54 -2.03 -23.59
CA THR A 441 5.90 -2.09 -23.05
C THR A 441 6.48 -0.72 -22.71
N GLN A 442 7.62 -0.74 -21.99
CA GLN A 442 8.37 0.46 -21.63
C GLN A 442 8.94 1.22 -22.85
N LEU A 443 8.86 0.67 -24.07
CA LEU A 443 9.16 1.41 -25.29
C LEU A 443 8.31 2.69 -25.41
N ALA A 444 7.06 2.66 -24.96
CA ALA A 444 6.21 3.84 -24.94
C ALA A 444 6.81 4.98 -24.09
N ASN A 445 7.43 4.67 -22.94
CA ASN A 445 8.13 5.68 -22.16
C ASN A 445 9.39 6.19 -22.85
N LEU A 446 10.11 5.36 -23.62
CA LEU A 446 11.24 5.83 -24.43
C LEU A 446 10.80 6.80 -25.53
N VAL A 447 9.67 6.51 -26.20
CA VAL A 447 9.04 7.43 -27.17
C VAL A 447 8.61 8.73 -26.49
N SER A 448 8.06 8.63 -25.27
CA SER A 448 7.73 9.80 -24.46
C SER A 448 8.97 10.64 -24.14
N CYS A 449 10.09 10.01 -23.76
CA CYS A 449 11.35 10.71 -23.52
C CYS A 449 11.87 11.40 -24.79
N ALA A 450 11.82 10.74 -25.94
CA ALA A 450 12.21 11.35 -27.22
C ALA A 450 11.35 12.59 -27.54
N SER A 451 10.04 12.52 -27.28
CA SER A 451 9.12 13.65 -27.47
C SER A 451 9.45 14.81 -26.51
N LEU A 452 9.69 14.52 -25.23
CA LEU A 452 10.09 15.52 -24.24
C LEU A 452 11.45 16.16 -24.55
N LEU A 453 12.40 15.39 -25.11
CA LEU A 453 13.69 15.90 -25.54
C LEU A 453 13.53 17.00 -26.61
N ILE A 454 12.69 16.76 -27.61
CA ILE A 454 12.37 17.76 -28.65
C ILE A 454 11.77 19.01 -28.01
N ILE A 455 10.88 18.84 -27.04
CA ILE A 455 10.22 19.95 -26.36
C ILE A 455 11.22 20.78 -25.55
N ILE A 456 12.08 20.15 -24.76
CA ILE A 456 13.08 20.83 -23.92
C ILE A 456 14.10 21.60 -24.77
N LEU A 457 14.48 21.06 -25.93
CA LEU A 457 15.47 21.69 -26.81
C LEU A 457 14.88 22.81 -27.67
N ASN A 458 13.67 22.63 -28.21
CA ASN A 458 13.14 23.51 -29.26
C ASN A 458 11.89 24.30 -28.87
N ILE A 459 10.98 23.72 -28.07
CA ILE A 459 9.63 24.27 -27.84
C ILE A 459 9.52 25.00 -26.49
N GLY A 460 10.41 24.73 -25.53
CA GLY A 460 10.38 25.29 -24.17
C GLY A 460 10.05 26.79 -24.05
N PRO A 461 10.69 27.69 -24.82
CA PRO A 461 10.42 29.14 -24.77
C PRO A 461 8.98 29.52 -25.13
N LEU A 462 8.28 28.71 -25.93
CA LEU A 462 6.89 28.97 -26.28
C LEU A 462 5.97 28.89 -25.06
N PHE A 463 6.39 28.26 -23.96
CA PHE A 463 5.60 28.17 -22.74
C PHE A 463 5.85 29.32 -21.74
N GLU A 464 6.71 30.30 -22.05
CA GLU A 464 7.01 31.43 -21.15
C GLU A 464 5.78 32.30 -20.88
N SER A 465 4.97 32.56 -21.91
CA SER A 465 3.73 33.31 -21.83
C SER A 465 2.56 32.52 -21.23
N LEU A 466 2.74 31.25 -20.87
CA LEU A 466 1.66 30.40 -20.38
C LEU A 466 1.13 30.89 -19.02
N PRO A 467 -0.20 31.12 -18.87
CA PRO A 467 -0.79 31.44 -17.57
C PRO A 467 -0.68 30.29 -16.57
N LYS A 468 -0.26 30.58 -15.33
CA LYS A 468 -0.20 29.58 -14.25
C LYS A 468 -1.58 29.00 -13.92
N ALA A 469 -2.66 29.75 -14.16
CA ALA A 469 -4.04 29.30 -13.96
C ALA A 469 -4.42 28.08 -14.83
N CYS A 470 -3.91 27.98 -16.06
CA CYS A 470 -4.13 26.82 -16.92
C CYS A 470 -3.50 25.56 -16.31
N LEU A 471 -2.26 25.68 -15.80
CA LEU A 471 -1.56 24.57 -15.13
C LEU A 471 -2.28 24.13 -13.86
N ALA A 472 -2.72 25.09 -13.03
CA ALA A 472 -3.47 24.80 -11.81
C ALA A 472 -4.79 24.08 -12.11
N SER A 473 -5.52 24.51 -13.14
CA SER A 473 -6.75 23.86 -13.62
C SER A 473 -6.51 22.42 -14.07
N ILE A 474 -5.42 22.17 -14.79
CA ILE A 474 -5.03 20.81 -15.22
C ILE A 474 -4.70 19.93 -14.01
N ILE A 475 -3.99 20.46 -13.00
CA ILE A 475 -3.68 19.72 -11.77
C ILE A 475 -4.96 19.35 -11.02
N VAL A 476 -5.88 20.29 -10.82
CA VAL A 476 -7.15 20.05 -10.10
C VAL A 476 -7.93 18.89 -10.73
N ILE A 477 -7.98 18.80 -12.05
CA ILE A 477 -8.66 17.70 -12.74
C ILE A 477 -7.83 16.41 -12.73
N ALA A 478 -6.50 16.50 -12.75
CA ALA A 478 -5.63 15.32 -12.64
C ALA A 478 -5.76 14.61 -11.29
N ILE A 479 -6.00 15.34 -10.20
CA ILE A 479 -6.18 14.77 -8.85
C ILE A 479 -7.61 14.25 -8.59
N LYS A 480 -8.57 14.45 -9.51
CA LYS A 480 -9.94 13.92 -9.38
C LYS A 480 -9.95 12.41 -9.08
N SER A 481 -9.07 11.64 -9.73
CA SER A 481 -8.98 10.19 -9.52
C SER A 481 -8.51 9.81 -8.10
N LEU A 482 -7.70 10.67 -7.46
CA LEU A 482 -7.27 10.50 -6.08
C LEU A 482 -8.39 10.91 -5.11
N LEU A 483 -9.12 11.99 -5.39
CA LEU A 483 -10.26 12.41 -4.56
C LEU A 483 -11.40 11.39 -4.56
N LEU A 484 -11.62 10.69 -5.68
CA LEU A 484 -12.65 9.65 -5.78
C LEU A 484 -12.37 8.44 -4.88
N GLN A 485 -11.13 8.24 -4.41
CA GLN A 485 -10.78 7.22 -3.42
C GLN A 485 -11.44 7.48 -2.06
N ALA A 486 -12.00 8.68 -1.82
CA ALA A 486 -12.84 8.94 -0.65
C ALA A 486 -14.04 7.99 -0.54
N LYS A 487 -14.48 7.37 -1.66
CA LYS A 487 -15.56 6.36 -1.65
C LYS A 487 -15.12 5.03 -1.02
N ASP A 488 -13.81 4.77 -0.93
CA ASP A 488 -13.26 3.55 -0.36
C ASP A 488 -13.61 3.41 1.13
N ILE A 489 -13.81 4.53 1.86
CA ILE A 489 -14.19 4.48 3.27
C ILE A 489 -15.47 3.66 3.50
N TYR A 490 -16.45 3.78 2.60
CA TYR A 490 -17.73 3.09 2.72
C TYR A 490 -17.55 1.59 2.49
N THR A 491 -16.81 1.21 1.44
CA THR A 491 -16.57 -0.20 1.13
C THR A 491 -15.73 -0.86 2.23
N ILE A 492 -14.69 -0.19 2.72
CA ILE A 492 -13.85 -0.66 3.83
C ILE A 492 -14.66 -0.76 5.13
N GLY A 493 -15.49 0.23 5.44
CA GLY A 493 -16.30 0.27 6.66
C GLY A 493 -17.37 -0.81 6.73
N CYS A 494 -17.95 -1.19 5.58
CA CYS A 494 -18.87 -2.32 5.49
C CYS A 494 -18.19 -3.66 5.77
N VAL A 495 -16.88 -3.78 5.52
CA VAL A 495 -16.11 -5.02 5.76
C VAL A 495 -15.56 -5.05 7.19
N THR A 496 -14.76 -4.04 7.59
CA THR A 496 -14.18 -3.99 8.94
C THR A 496 -14.10 -2.57 9.50
N LYS A 497 -14.83 -2.32 10.59
CA LYS A 497 -14.85 -1.02 11.30
C LYS A 497 -13.46 -0.52 11.74
N LEU A 498 -12.57 -1.42 12.19
CA LEU A 498 -11.22 -1.05 12.60
C LEU A 498 -10.37 -0.48 11.44
N GLU A 499 -10.53 -1.00 10.23
CA GLU A 499 -9.81 -0.50 9.05
C GLU A 499 -10.39 0.83 8.56
N ALA A 500 -11.70 1.04 8.67
CA ALA A 500 -12.29 2.35 8.47
C ALA A 500 -11.77 3.38 9.48
N GLY A 501 -11.52 2.96 10.73
CA GLY A 501 -10.83 3.77 11.74
C GLY A 501 -9.43 4.22 11.29
N VAL A 502 -8.60 3.30 10.76
CA VAL A 502 -7.28 3.64 10.19
C VAL A 502 -7.42 4.66 9.06
N TRP A 503 -8.40 4.47 8.16
CA TRP A 503 -8.65 5.37 7.05
C TRP A 503 -9.00 6.78 7.53
N ILE A 504 -9.96 6.91 8.46
CA ILE A 504 -10.42 8.20 8.99
C ILE A 504 -9.29 8.94 9.72
N VAL A 505 -8.59 8.26 10.62
CA VAL A 505 -7.51 8.87 11.41
C VAL A 505 -6.37 9.33 10.50
N THR A 506 -5.98 8.50 9.53
CA THR A 506 -4.92 8.86 8.57
C THR A 506 -5.37 10.05 7.71
N PHE A 507 -6.58 10.00 7.13
CA PHE A 507 -7.12 11.08 6.31
C PHE A 507 -7.17 12.41 7.06
N LEU A 508 -7.72 12.42 8.28
CA LEU A 508 -7.86 13.62 9.09
C LEU A 508 -6.50 14.17 9.53
N SER A 509 -5.59 13.30 9.94
CA SER A 509 -4.25 13.71 10.35
C SER A 509 -3.41 14.24 9.18
N THR A 510 -3.51 13.66 7.98
CA THR A 510 -2.87 14.21 6.79
C THR A 510 -3.35 15.62 6.48
N ILE A 511 -4.65 15.90 6.60
CA ILE A 511 -5.20 17.22 6.30
C ILE A 511 -4.86 18.25 7.37
N ILE A 512 -5.02 17.89 8.64
CA ILE A 512 -4.86 18.82 9.76
C ILE A 512 -3.38 19.03 10.10
N LEU A 513 -2.60 17.96 10.21
CA LEU A 513 -1.21 18.03 10.67
C LEU A 513 -0.20 18.20 9.53
N ASP A 514 -0.67 18.24 8.27
CA ASP A 514 0.13 18.19 7.05
C ASP A 514 0.65 16.77 6.69
N VAL A 515 1.14 16.62 5.47
CA VAL A 515 1.47 15.34 4.83
C VAL A 515 2.50 14.53 5.63
N ASP A 516 3.53 15.18 6.17
CA ASP A 516 4.64 14.51 6.85
C ASP A 516 4.21 13.85 8.17
N TYR A 517 3.40 14.54 8.95
CA TYR A 517 2.87 14.05 10.23
C TYR A 517 1.74 13.04 10.03
N GLY A 518 0.86 13.26 9.05
CA GLY A 518 -0.20 12.31 8.70
C GLY A 518 0.34 10.95 8.25
N LEU A 519 1.44 10.95 7.49
CA LEU A 519 2.16 9.72 7.13
C LEU A 519 2.64 8.97 8.38
N PHE A 520 3.35 9.66 9.28
CA PHE A 520 3.89 9.06 10.49
C PHE A 520 2.80 8.47 11.37
N LEU A 521 1.74 9.25 11.64
CA LEU A 521 0.63 8.80 12.47
C LEU A 521 -0.14 7.65 11.82
N GLY A 522 -0.39 7.72 10.51
CA GLY A 522 -1.12 6.67 9.78
C GLY A 522 -0.38 5.33 9.79
N ILE A 523 0.95 5.32 9.67
CA ILE A 523 1.76 4.10 9.79
C ILE A 523 1.63 3.50 11.20
N ILE A 524 1.78 4.33 12.24
CA ILE A 524 1.66 3.88 13.64
C ILE A 524 0.28 3.29 13.89
N VAL A 525 -0.78 3.99 13.50
CA VAL A 525 -2.16 3.54 13.70
C VAL A 525 -2.44 2.25 12.93
N SER A 526 -1.94 2.13 11.69
CA SER A 526 -2.06 0.90 10.90
C SER A 526 -1.39 -0.30 11.59
N LEU A 527 -0.18 -0.12 12.14
CA LEU A 527 0.53 -1.17 12.86
C LEU A 527 -0.17 -1.54 14.18
N VAL A 528 -0.63 -0.55 14.94
CA VAL A 528 -1.38 -0.76 16.19
C VAL A 528 -2.66 -1.55 15.93
N VAL A 529 -3.40 -1.24 14.86
CA VAL A 529 -4.63 -1.99 14.52
C VAL A 529 -4.33 -3.45 14.16
N VAL A 530 -3.22 -3.73 13.47
CA VAL A 530 -2.78 -5.11 13.21
C VAL A 530 -2.49 -5.86 14.52
N ILE A 531 -1.80 -5.21 15.46
CA ILE A 531 -1.50 -5.79 16.77
C ILE A 531 -2.79 -6.03 17.58
N LEU A 532 -3.70 -5.05 17.62
CA LEU A 532 -4.96 -5.16 18.36
C LEU A 532 -5.86 -6.28 17.83
N ARG A 533 -5.89 -6.52 16.52
CA ARG A 533 -6.61 -7.67 15.93
C ARG A 533 -6.07 -9.01 16.42
N GLN A 534 -4.76 -9.07 16.67
CA GLN A 534 -4.07 -10.28 17.09
C GLN A 534 -4.13 -10.50 18.61
N PHE A 535 -4.40 -9.43 19.38
CA PHE A 535 -4.45 -9.44 20.85
C PHE A 535 -5.69 -10.17 21.42
N ARG A 536 -6.87 -9.99 20.82
CA ARG A 536 -8.13 -10.63 21.25
C ARG A 536 -8.76 -11.44 20.11
N PRO A 537 -8.20 -12.61 19.77
CA PRO A 537 -8.74 -13.45 18.72
C PRO A 537 -10.06 -14.10 19.14
N ARG A 538 -10.78 -14.63 18.15
CA ARG A 538 -12.03 -15.34 18.36
C ARG A 538 -11.77 -16.70 19.00
N ILE A 539 -12.65 -17.05 19.92
CA ILE A 539 -12.64 -18.32 20.65
C ILE A 539 -13.90 -19.05 20.29
N THR A 540 -13.76 -20.32 19.94
CA THR A 540 -14.90 -21.16 19.56
C THR A 540 -14.88 -22.45 20.36
N ILE A 541 -16.02 -22.72 21.00
CA ILE A 541 -16.27 -24.02 21.63
C ILE A 541 -16.93 -24.89 20.56
N LEU A 542 -16.35 -26.06 20.31
CA LEU A 542 -16.84 -26.97 19.28
C LEU A 542 -17.79 -28.00 19.91
N GLY A 543 -18.89 -28.27 19.21
CA GLY A 543 -19.78 -29.40 19.46
C GLY A 543 -19.80 -30.34 18.27
N GLN A 544 -20.39 -31.51 18.46
CA GLN A 544 -20.53 -32.55 17.45
C GLN A 544 -21.89 -32.44 16.74
N TYR A 545 -21.89 -32.58 15.42
CA TYR A 545 -23.12 -32.66 14.63
C TYR A 545 -23.58 -34.13 14.53
N GLU A 546 -24.80 -34.46 14.97
CA GLU A 546 -25.50 -35.74 14.75
C GLU A 546 -24.61 -37.01 14.77
N ARG A 547 -23.71 -37.14 15.76
CA ARG A 547 -22.75 -38.28 15.89
C ARG A 547 -21.83 -38.50 14.68
N SER A 548 -21.58 -37.47 13.89
CA SER A 548 -20.60 -37.48 12.81
C SER A 548 -19.21 -37.08 13.28
N ASP A 549 -18.23 -37.15 12.37
CA ASP A 549 -16.88 -36.60 12.52
C ASP A 549 -16.84 -35.05 12.39
N VAL A 550 -17.99 -34.40 12.18
CA VAL A 550 -18.07 -32.96 11.95
C VAL A 550 -18.23 -32.19 13.26
N TYR A 551 -17.17 -31.45 13.62
CA TYR A 551 -17.15 -30.55 14.77
C TYR A 551 -17.27 -29.08 14.34
N LYS A 552 -18.25 -28.36 14.88
CA LYS A 552 -18.54 -26.95 14.55
C LYS A 552 -18.88 -26.15 15.80
N ASN A 553 -18.92 -24.82 15.67
CA ASN A 553 -19.23 -23.94 16.78
C ASN A 553 -20.67 -24.15 17.28
N ALA A 554 -20.81 -24.64 18.51
CA ALA A 554 -22.11 -24.95 19.14
C ALA A 554 -22.99 -23.70 19.31
N LYS A 555 -22.40 -22.51 19.47
CA LYS A 555 -23.15 -21.24 19.59
C LYS A 555 -23.74 -20.77 18.28
N ARG A 556 -23.20 -21.22 17.13
CA ARG A 556 -23.60 -20.75 15.80
C ARG A 556 -24.62 -21.67 15.12
N PHE A 557 -24.63 -22.95 15.47
CA PHE A 557 -25.51 -23.95 14.84
C PHE A 557 -26.33 -24.66 15.91
N THR A 558 -27.65 -24.70 15.74
CA THR A 558 -28.59 -25.33 16.68
C THR A 558 -28.47 -26.85 16.74
N ASN A 559 -28.06 -27.49 15.62
CA ASN A 559 -27.99 -28.95 15.49
C ASN A 559 -26.61 -29.50 15.93
N VAL A 560 -25.81 -28.68 16.59
CA VAL A 560 -24.44 -29.03 17.01
C VAL A 560 -24.40 -28.95 18.53
N HIS A 561 -24.22 -30.11 19.17
CA HIS A 561 -24.31 -30.24 20.62
C HIS A 561 -22.95 -30.50 21.25
N GLU A 562 -22.71 -29.94 22.43
CA GLU A 562 -21.52 -30.26 23.22
C GLU A 562 -21.64 -31.69 23.77
N ILE A 563 -20.50 -32.40 23.84
CA ILE A 563 -20.46 -33.80 24.29
C ILE A 563 -20.35 -33.82 25.83
N PRO A 564 -21.15 -34.64 26.55
CA PRO A 564 -21.03 -34.86 27.99
C PRO A 564 -19.58 -35.10 28.44
N GLN A 565 -19.17 -34.51 29.57
CA GLN A 565 -17.82 -34.62 30.18
C GLN A 565 -16.62 -34.11 29.36
N ILE A 566 -16.80 -33.69 28.09
CA ILE A 566 -15.72 -33.27 27.19
C ILE A 566 -15.93 -31.82 26.74
N LYS A 567 -14.92 -30.96 26.92
CA LYS A 567 -14.92 -29.59 26.35
C LYS A 567 -13.93 -29.50 25.21
N ILE A 568 -14.41 -29.13 24.02
CA ILE A 568 -13.56 -28.91 22.84
C ILE A 568 -13.34 -27.42 22.64
N TYR A 569 -12.12 -26.97 22.85
CA TYR A 569 -11.69 -25.58 22.78
C TYR A 569 -10.85 -25.32 21.54
N ARG A 570 -11.18 -24.27 20.78
CA ARG A 570 -10.38 -23.83 19.64
C ARG A 570 -10.07 -22.34 19.72
N PHE A 571 -8.78 -22.03 19.63
CA PHE A 571 -8.24 -20.67 19.60
C PHE A 571 -7.87 -20.27 18.17
N GLU A 572 -8.58 -19.30 17.57
CA GLU A 572 -8.46 -18.96 16.15
C GLU A 572 -7.28 -18.03 15.83
N SER A 573 -6.08 -18.31 16.35
CA SER A 573 -4.93 -17.42 16.25
C SER A 573 -3.61 -18.12 16.61
N PRO A 574 -2.44 -17.64 16.10
CA PRO A 574 -1.16 -18.03 16.68
C PRO A 574 -1.05 -17.57 18.14
N ILE A 575 -0.27 -18.30 18.93
CA ILE A 575 -0.04 -18.03 20.34
C ILE A 575 1.36 -17.44 20.47
N ILE A 576 1.41 -16.16 20.81
CA ILE A 576 2.62 -15.35 20.89
C ILE A 576 2.63 -14.55 22.18
N PHE A 577 3.80 -14.01 22.56
CA PHE A 577 4.04 -13.40 23.86
C PHE A 577 2.97 -12.40 24.33
N PHE A 578 2.31 -11.68 23.43
CA PHE A 578 1.32 -10.66 23.80
C PHE A 578 -0.13 -11.15 23.90
N ASN A 579 -0.49 -12.31 23.33
CA ASN A 579 -1.85 -12.86 23.41
C ASN A 579 -1.92 -14.18 24.19
N ALA A 580 -0.78 -14.71 24.63
CA ALA A 580 -0.69 -15.96 25.37
C ALA A 580 -1.37 -15.91 26.75
N ASP A 581 -1.29 -14.77 27.46
CA ASP A 581 -2.04 -14.60 28.72
C ASP A 581 -3.55 -14.62 28.48
N TYR A 582 -4.01 -13.98 27.39
CA TYR A 582 -5.43 -14.05 27.03
C TYR A 582 -5.85 -15.48 26.67
N PHE A 583 -5.00 -16.25 25.99
CA PHE A 583 -5.25 -17.68 25.75
C PHE A 583 -5.42 -18.44 27.09
N ARG A 584 -4.52 -18.22 28.06
CA ARG A 584 -4.62 -18.84 29.39
C ARG A 584 -5.91 -18.46 30.09
N GLU A 585 -6.17 -17.15 30.24
CA GLU A 585 -7.35 -16.64 30.94
C GLU A 585 -8.65 -17.17 30.33
N SER A 586 -8.74 -17.14 29.00
CA SER A 586 -9.96 -17.55 28.30
C SER A 586 -10.17 -19.06 28.23
N LEU A 587 -9.10 -19.87 28.23
CA LEU A 587 -9.20 -21.32 28.33
C LEU A 587 -9.65 -21.72 29.75
N LEU A 588 -9.05 -21.14 30.78
CA LEU A 588 -9.42 -21.40 32.18
C LEU A 588 -10.88 -20.99 32.46
N ASP A 589 -11.31 -19.83 31.97
CA ASP A 589 -12.70 -19.36 32.06
C ASP A 589 -13.67 -20.29 31.31
N ALA A 590 -13.29 -20.77 30.11
CA ALA A 590 -14.11 -21.71 29.33
C ALA A 590 -14.31 -23.08 30.00
N VAL A 591 -13.38 -23.47 30.88
CA VAL A 591 -13.38 -24.72 31.67
C VAL A 591 -13.97 -24.50 33.07
N GLY A 592 -14.23 -23.25 33.46
CA GLY A 592 -14.82 -22.86 34.76
C GLY A 592 -13.83 -22.91 35.93
N ILE A 593 -12.54 -22.65 35.67
CA ILE A 593 -11.53 -22.46 36.72
C ILE A 593 -11.46 -20.98 37.06
N ASP A 594 -11.51 -20.67 38.36
CA ASP A 594 -11.40 -19.29 38.83
C ASP A 594 -9.97 -18.77 38.71
N LEU A 595 -9.79 -17.67 37.99
CA LEU A 595 -8.48 -17.07 37.70
C LEU A 595 -7.75 -16.57 38.94
N LYS A 596 -8.48 -16.26 40.03
CA LYS A 596 -7.89 -15.72 41.28
C LYS A 596 -7.46 -16.81 42.26
N THR A 597 -8.21 -17.91 42.31
CA THR A 597 -7.98 -18.99 43.28
C THR A 597 -7.28 -20.18 42.65
N GLY A 598 -7.27 -20.29 41.31
CA GLY A 598 -6.75 -21.45 40.59
C GLY A 598 -7.57 -22.72 40.83
N GLN A 599 -8.77 -22.59 41.41
CA GLN A 599 -9.63 -23.71 41.78
C GLN A 599 -10.91 -23.71 40.93
N ARG A 600 -11.54 -24.88 40.81
CA ARG A 600 -12.80 -25.04 40.07
C ARG A 600 -13.90 -24.16 40.69
N GLN A 601 -14.57 -23.36 39.87
CA GLN A 601 -15.70 -22.56 40.32
C GLN A 601 -16.88 -23.46 40.69
N ASN A 602 -17.40 -23.29 41.92
CA ASN A 602 -18.68 -23.87 42.32
C ASN A 602 -19.83 -23.00 41.81
N ILE A 603 -20.07 -23.01 40.48
CA ILE A 603 -21.17 -22.22 39.89
C ILE A 603 -22.51 -22.88 40.22
N HIS A 604 -23.39 -22.15 40.90
CA HIS A 604 -24.78 -22.56 41.11
C HIS A 604 -25.64 -22.24 39.86
N PRO A 605 -26.51 -23.17 39.42
CA PRO A 605 -27.26 -23.08 38.16
C PRO A 605 -28.47 -22.11 38.26
N LYS A 606 -28.23 -20.80 38.37
CA LYS A 606 -29.32 -19.80 38.44
C LYS A 606 -29.27 -18.71 37.36
N GLN A 607 -28.32 -18.72 36.44
CA GLN A 607 -28.28 -17.77 35.31
C GLN A 607 -28.11 -18.54 34.01
N SER A 608 -29.24 -18.76 33.30
CA SER A 608 -29.41 -19.50 32.03
C SER A 608 -29.18 -21.03 32.07
N PRO A 609 -30.26 -21.85 31.99
CA PRO A 609 -30.16 -23.32 32.10
C PRO A 609 -29.51 -24.02 30.89
N ASP A 610 -29.48 -23.39 29.71
CA ASP A 610 -28.98 -24.04 28.49
C ASP A 610 -27.51 -23.71 28.16
N TYR A 611 -26.94 -22.65 28.76
CA TYR A 611 -25.66 -22.09 28.31
C TYR A 611 -24.44 -22.59 29.11
N TYR A 612 -24.67 -23.08 30.32
CA TYR A 612 -23.66 -23.77 31.11
C TYR A 612 -24.01 -25.25 31.13
N PHE A 613 -23.45 -25.97 30.16
CA PHE A 613 -23.15 -27.38 30.32
C PHE A 613 -22.62 -27.64 31.74
N ASN A 614 -23.01 -28.75 32.36
CA ASN A 614 -22.74 -29.04 33.77
C ASN A 614 -21.21 -29.12 34.02
N LEU A 615 -20.59 -27.97 34.30
CA LEU A 615 -19.14 -27.78 34.51
C LEU A 615 -18.59 -28.72 35.60
N ARG A 616 -19.47 -29.16 36.52
CA ARG A 616 -19.17 -30.17 37.53
C ARG A 616 -18.81 -31.54 36.97
N SER A 617 -19.38 -31.94 35.84
CA SER A 617 -19.12 -33.25 35.20
C SER A 617 -17.93 -33.23 34.24
N LEU A 618 -17.28 -32.08 34.05
CA LEU A 618 -16.18 -31.96 33.12
C LEU A 618 -14.94 -32.68 33.66
N THR A 619 -14.39 -33.59 32.84
CA THR A 619 -13.20 -34.39 33.17
C THR A 619 -12.11 -34.25 32.10
N HIS A 620 -12.50 -34.01 30.84
CA HIS A 620 -11.58 -33.96 29.71
C HIS A 620 -11.66 -32.64 28.94
N VAL A 621 -10.50 -32.13 28.54
CA VAL A 621 -10.38 -30.91 27.72
C VAL A 621 -9.60 -31.25 26.44
N ILE A 622 -10.22 -30.96 25.29
CA ILE A 622 -9.59 -31.09 23.97
C ILE A 622 -9.24 -29.70 23.46
N ILE A 623 -7.98 -29.46 23.14
CA ILE A 623 -7.51 -28.22 22.51
C ILE A 623 -7.27 -28.51 21.01
N ASP A 624 -8.11 -27.92 20.15
CA ASP A 624 -7.91 -27.97 18.70
C ASP A 624 -6.88 -26.93 18.26
N CYS A 625 -5.68 -27.42 17.92
CA CYS A 625 -4.54 -26.60 17.51
C CYS A 625 -4.54 -26.29 16.00
N SER A 626 -5.59 -26.66 15.25
CA SER A 626 -5.69 -26.47 13.79
C SER A 626 -5.41 -25.02 13.34
N SER A 627 -5.86 -24.06 14.15
CA SER A 627 -5.77 -22.62 13.90
C SER A 627 -4.52 -21.95 14.52
N ILE A 628 -3.75 -22.69 15.34
CA ILE A 628 -2.51 -22.22 15.92
C ILE A 628 -1.42 -22.36 14.85
N ASN A 629 -1.28 -21.34 14.00
CA ASN A 629 -0.32 -21.37 12.89
C ASN A 629 1.13 -21.37 13.37
N GLN A 630 1.42 -20.68 14.47
CA GLN A 630 2.75 -20.46 15.00
C GLN A 630 2.69 -20.30 16.52
N LEU A 631 3.75 -20.77 17.18
CA LEU A 631 3.94 -20.70 18.62
C LEU A 631 5.37 -20.16 18.87
N ASP A 632 5.47 -19.01 19.54
CA ASP A 632 6.78 -18.45 19.94
C ASP A 632 7.23 -19.03 21.29
N TYR A 633 8.44 -18.69 21.73
CA TYR A 633 9.00 -19.23 22.96
C TYR A 633 8.16 -18.89 24.21
N SER A 634 7.76 -17.62 24.36
CA SER A 634 6.97 -17.17 25.51
C SER A 634 5.56 -17.75 25.51
N GLY A 635 4.91 -17.74 24.35
CA GLY A 635 3.61 -18.34 24.12
C GLY A 635 3.62 -19.84 24.36
N GLY A 636 4.68 -20.54 23.95
CA GLY A 636 4.87 -21.95 24.24
C GLY A 636 5.03 -22.28 25.72
N LYS A 637 5.77 -21.46 26.47
CA LYS A 637 5.87 -21.61 27.93
C LYS A 637 4.52 -21.44 28.62
N ILE A 638 3.79 -20.37 28.28
CA ILE A 638 2.47 -20.11 28.87
C ILE A 638 1.48 -21.20 28.46
N PHE A 639 1.55 -21.68 27.22
CA PHE A 639 0.73 -22.80 26.74
C PHE A 639 0.96 -24.07 27.58
N LEU A 640 2.21 -24.47 27.78
CA LEU A 640 2.55 -25.64 28.61
C LEU A 640 2.19 -25.44 30.09
N GLN A 641 2.41 -24.24 30.61
CA GLN A 641 2.01 -23.89 31.97
C GLN A 641 0.49 -24.00 32.15
N THR A 642 -0.29 -23.50 31.20
CA THR A 642 -1.76 -23.58 31.24
C THR A 642 -2.22 -25.04 31.23
N ILE A 643 -1.57 -25.91 30.45
CA ILE A 643 -1.90 -27.33 30.45
C ILE A 643 -1.52 -28.00 31.77
N LYS A 644 -0.41 -27.60 32.37
CA LYS A 644 -0.04 -28.06 33.71
C LYS A 644 -1.08 -27.65 34.76
N GLU A 645 -1.53 -26.40 34.74
CA GLU A 645 -2.60 -25.90 35.63
C GLU A 645 -3.92 -26.69 35.45
N LEU A 646 -4.25 -27.08 34.21
CA LEU A 646 -5.40 -27.96 33.93
C LEU A 646 -5.21 -29.36 34.52
N ASN A 647 -4.02 -29.95 34.36
CA ASN A 647 -3.69 -31.26 34.92
C ASN A 647 -3.71 -31.25 36.45
N ASP A 648 -3.19 -30.19 37.09
CA ASP A 648 -3.21 -29.99 38.54
C ASP A 648 -4.67 -29.91 39.07
N CYS A 649 -5.59 -29.39 38.25
CA CYS A 649 -7.03 -29.38 38.50
C CYS A 649 -7.75 -30.70 38.12
N GLN A 650 -7.01 -31.79 37.88
CA GLN A 650 -7.51 -33.11 37.48
C GLN A 650 -8.26 -33.15 36.14
N TYR A 651 -8.00 -32.22 35.22
CA TYR A 651 -8.48 -32.33 33.85
C TYR A 651 -7.45 -33.08 32.99
N LYS A 652 -7.88 -34.11 32.24
CA LYS A 652 -7.02 -34.73 31.22
C LYS A 652 -7.06 -33.89 29.94
N VAL A 653 -5.89 -33.53 29.41
CA VAL A 653 -5.77 -32.64 28.23
C VAL A 653 -5.32 -33.38 26.98
N TYR A 654 -6.05 -33.19 25.88
CA TYR A 654 -5.72 -33.70 24.55
C TYR A 654 -5.42 -32.56 23.59
N LEU A 655 -4.35 -32.69 22.80
CA LEU A 655 -4.04 -31.77 21.71
C LEU A 655 -4.37 -32.43 20.38
N CYS A 656 -5.13 -31.74 19.52
CA CYS A 656 -5.50 -32.20 18.19
C CYS A 656 -4.96 -31.27 17.10
N HIS A 657 -4.71 -31.78 15.90
CA HIS A 657 -4.24 -31.00 14.74
C HIS A 657 -3.00 -30.14 15.02
N LEU A 658 -2.09 -30.61 15.87
CA LEU A 658 -0.87 -29.89 16.19
C LEU A 658 0.08 -29.95 14.99
N ARG A 659 0.43 -28.78 14.44
CA ARG A 659 1.38 -28.69 13.32
C ARG A 659 2.78 -29.09 13.75
N TYR A 660 3.51 -29.72 12.84
CA TYR A 660 4.88 -30.21 13.07
C TYR A 660 5.82 -29.15 13.67
N TYR A 661 5.85 -27.94 13.09
CA TYR A 661 6.65 -26.83 13.64
C TYR A 661 6.33 -26.50 15.10
N ASN A 662 5.05 -26.49 15.49
CA ASN A 662 4.67 -26.21 16.87
C ASN A 662 4.99 -27.39 17.79
N TYR A 663 4.86 -28.62 17.29
CA TYR A 663 5.27 -29.83 18.00
C TYR A 663 6.78 -29.77 18.33
N ASP A 664 7.63 -29.44 17.35
CA ASP A 664 9.08 -29.26 17.56
C ASP A 664 9.40 -28.20 18.61
N VAL A 665 8.65 -27.09 18.64
CA VAL A 665 8.84 -26.03 19.65
C VAL A 665 8.46 -26.55 21.04
N LEU A 666 7.33 -27.25 21.18
CA LEU A 666 6.87 -27.82 22.46
C LEU A 666 7.78 -28.96 22.93
N GLU A 667 8.32 -29.77 22.03
CA GLU A 667 9.27 -30.83 22.35
C GLU A 667 10.60 -30.26 22.86
N LYS A 668 11.11 -29.19 22.21
CA LYS A 668 12.28 -28.44 22.70
C LYS A 668 12.04 -27.75 24.05
N LEU A 669 10.80 -27.43 24.37
CA LEU A 669 10.38 -26.93 25.68
C LEU A 669 10.14 -28.05 26.70
N GLU A 670 10.47 -29.31 26.37
CA GLU A 670 10.34 -30.48 27.24
C GLU A 670 8.89 -30.78 27.69
N MET A 671 7.90 -30.61 26.80
CA MET A 671 6.47 -30.86 27.05
C MET A 671 6.19 -32.12 27.88
N ASN A 672 6.81 -33.25 27.53
CA ASN A 672 6.57 -34.55 28.19
C ASN A 672 7.05 -34.60 29.66
N LYS A 673 7.97 -33.71 30.08
CA LYS A 673 8.42 -33.61 31.48
C LYS A 673 7.52 -32.69 32.31
N ILE A 674 6.89 -31.70 31.67
CA ILE A 674 6.17 -30.62 32.34
C ILE A 674 4.71 -30.99 32.60
N CYS A 675 4.07 -31.71 31.68
CA CYS A 675 2.65 -32.00 31.74
C CYS A 675 2.31 -33.35 31.08
N SER A 676 1.31 -34.05 31.62
CA SER A 676 0.70 -35.22 30.98
C SER A 676 -0.25 -34.76 29.87
N VAL A 677 0.10 -35.03 28.61
CA VAL A 677 -0.68 -34.61 27.45
C VAL A 677 -0.69 -35.70 26.39
N THR A 678 -1.86 -35.96 25.83
CA THR A 678 -2.01 -36.89 24.70
C THR A 678 -2.20 -36.09 23.41
N VAL A 679 -1.33 -36.33 22.42
CA VAL A 679 -1.44 -35.69 21.10
C VAL A 679 -2.09 -36.67 20.12
N THR A 680 -3.15 -36.22 19.46
CA THR A 680 -3.95 -37.01 18.50
C THR A 680 -3.99 -36.32 17.14
N ALA A 681 -4.19 -37.10 16.08
CA ALA A 681 -4.24 -36.55 14.73
C ALA A 681 -5.47 -35.67 14.50
N THR A 682 -6.65 -36.14 14.93
CA THR A 682 -7.93 -35.43 14.75
C THR A 682 -8.69 -35.27 16.06
N VAL A 683 -9.64 -34.34 16.07
CA VAL A 683 -10.58 -34.17 17.20
C VAL A 683 -11.44 -35.42 17.40
N HIS A 684 -11.82 -36.09 16.31
CA HIS A 684 -12.61 -37.33 16.39
C HIS A 684 -11.84 -38.46 17.08
N ASP A 685 -10.55 -38.63 16.74
CA ASP A 685 -9.68 -39.62 17.41
C ASP A 685 -9.57 -39.35 18.92
N ALA A 686 -9.46 -38.07 19.33
CA ALA A 686 -9.44 -37.71 20.75
C ALA A 686 -10.77 -38.01 21.45
N VAL A 687 -11.90 -37.63 20.85
CA VAL A 687 -13.23 -37.89 21.43
C VAL A 687 -13.47 -39.38 21.61
N HIS A 688 -13.16 -40.20 20.62
CA HIS A 688 -13.38 -41.65 20.69
C HIS A 688 -12.48 -42.28 21.77
N ASN A 689 -11.19 -41.90 21.81
CA ASN A 689 -10.27 -42.39 22.83
C ASN A 689 -10.73 -42.02 24.26
N ILE A 690 -11.30 -40.83 24.45
CA ILE A 690 -11.87 -40.43 25.74
C ILE A 690 -13.14 -41.23 26.05
N GLN A 691 -14.00 -41.46 25.06
CA GLN A 691 -15.22 -42.27 25.25
C GLN A 691 -14.88 -43.72 25.63
N ASP A 692 -13.85 -44.30 25.01
CA ASP A 692 -13.35 -45.63 25.33
C ASP A 692 -12.79 -45.65 26.78
N GLU A 693 -11.97 -44.65 27.17
CA GLU A 693 -11.50 -44.51 28.56
C GLU A 693 -12.64 -44.34 29.58
N LEU A 694 -13.71 -43.61 29.23
CA LEU A 694 -14.86 -43.42 30.10
C LEU A 694 -15.72 -44.67 30.24
N MET A 695 -15.81 -45.50 29.19
CA MET A 695 -16.51 -46.78 29.23
C MET A 695 -15.75 -47.78 30.12
N GLU A 696 -14.44 -47.90 29.94
CA GLU A 696 -13.60 -48.79 30.77
C GLU A 696 -13.65 -48.45 32.27
N ASN A 697 -13.76 -47.16 32.62
CA ASN A 697 -13.86 -46.70 34.01
C ASN A 697 -15.27 -46.87 34.63
N ASN A 698 -16.32 -47.06 33.81
CA ASN A 698 -17.67 -47.34 34.32
C ASN A 698 -17.92 -48.85 34.51
N ASP A 699 -17.14 -49.69 33.84
CA ASP A 699 -17.20 -51.16 33.95
C ASP A 699 -16.31 -51.73 35.08
N GLN A 700 -15.47 -50.89 35.71
CA GLN A 700 -14.71 -51.16 36.95
C GLN A 700 -15.43 -50.61 38.16
#